data_AF-A0A2A6RGU4-F1
#
_entry.id   AF-A0A2A6RGU4-F1
#
_cell.length_a   1.000
_cell.length_b   1.000
_cell.length_c   1.000
_cell.angle_alpha   90.00
_cell.angle_beta   90.00
_cell.angle_gamma   90.00
#
_symmetry.space_group_name_H-M   'P 1'
#
loop_
_entity.id
_entity.type
_entity.pdbx_description
1 polymer ?
#
loop_
_entity_poly.entity_id
_entity_poly.type
_entity_poly.pdbx_seq_one_letter_code
_entity_poly.pdbx_strand_id
1 'polypeptide(L)'
;MALLITQAVGLMLKAQPVAHEDLAKAEQHNTLFWRVLSVRTNGLAYLQSPSIADLRVRQRLIKEAFDHIQQKLESLLLAFEVYRDENGGFYLLPDMPCDEFKNVESEISALQEVDGLKLTATISSEQLTSHPKDAGKYVGEYISQQFQYPPILSYTLNTVEEAWTDQYAVRDICTACNLRPQGYGAEQITAYARNSRYYREKAESRKICCICMERQAGVARQWATGNLDQQTIWIDEVADVNGRVALITGSWDVDVFTAQMLYPHSDTASERSEWLLTVEFLKGKPHDQTRFRLQNRDFIWDGIREVLVGSDKISNDKIRFKTQTLSIQHPILSSATLKDVSQQHGDFLLEVNEDLTVIGVGVNVRCWGQDFVVESPYVMRTLTPEARNKVLEIVFWDKKYPFKICSENKVSFITFNNTHSNVQSQSFARLRRIWQTTRQFWQDTHAELAQLLLDDRRRVLLYLDQEPDLGPFHVYDLDLGAVTLSVVWYPLQADGSGGYLISADNLNTVARRLGAERDIYEHAASAAIWLEEYLQQQFMQGKRQLILHNPEATPGKRQQNLLAGRRLIRTEHQDTAYSIAIPIFAEPRSFMALVPADQSLGILQQIKLKYEREMGKVRNRLPLQLSAVYFSRRTPLRAALDAGQAMLKRKTTTTVWNVRSVVQGALPADTSNLAQGTSQFQQTITITLERNGHTIVWHVPAVMGDGSTPDNWYPYVYFKQDAHGNTQPVGRQRVFSDTTGGWLMHAGDAQEADQICFTPSTFDFEFLDTTSRRFELHYGDDGRRVSRRTRPFYLEDLDRLEALWGYLKQLQPAQRYQVVSTIEATREAWHGTDSDGQSLTDPVFRQFVADTLAGAEWRGDAWQSHGARDRLIQAGVRGELADLLELRMEILKER
;
A
#
# COMPACT_ATOMS: atom_id res chain seq x y z
N MET A 1 -20.33 23.45 -6.92
CA MET A 1 -19.94 24.84 -6.62
C MET A 1 -18.78 25.31 -7.51
N ALA A 2 -17.53 24.85 -7.34
CA ALA A 2 -16.39 25.30 -8.17
C ALA A 2 -16.66 25.27 -9.69
N LEU A 3 -17.16 24.14 -10.22
CA LEU A 3 -17.58 24.01 -11.63
C LEU A 3 -18.53 25.13 -12.09
N LEU A 4 -19.57 25.43 -11.29
CA LEU A 4 -20.56 26.47 -11.61
C LEU A 4 -19.96 27.88 -11.57
N ILE A 5 -18.98 28.14 -10.70
CA ILE A 5 -18.26 29.42 -10.63
C ILE A 5 -17.41 29.59 -11.89
N THR A 6 -16.62 28.59 -12.26
CA THR A 6 -15.80 28.59 -13.47
C THR A 6 -16.66 28.73 -14.74
N GLN A 7 -17.85 28.13 -14.78
CA GLN A 7 -18.82 28.33 -15.87
C GLN A 7 -19.42 29.73 -15.91
N ALA A 8 -19.80 30.30 -14.75
CA ALA A 8 -20.27 31.68 -14.69
C ALA A 8 -19.20 32.67 -15.21
N VAL A 9 -17.93 32.45 -14.86
CA VAL A 9 -16.79 33.20 -15.42
C VAL A 9 -16.71 32.99 -16.95
N GLY A 10 -16.84 31.76 -17.44
CA GLY A 10 -16.89 31.46 -18.88
C GLY A 10 -18.01 32.18 -19.64
N LEU A 11 -19.21 32.28 -19.05
CA LEU A 11 -20.33 33.03 -19.61
C LEU A 11 -20.04 34.54 -19.60
N MET A 12 -19.49 35.09 -18.51
CA MET A 12 -19.07 36.49 -18.42
C MET A 12 -18.01 36.84 -19.50
N LEU A 13 -17.01 35.99 -19.69
CA LEU A 13 -15.97 36.15 -20.72
C LEU A 13 -16.52 36.01 -22.15
N LYS A 14 -17.65 35.31 -22.34
CA LYS A 14 -18.41 35.25 -23.60
C LYS A 14 -19.43 36.41 -23.73
N ALA A 15 -19.44 37.37 -22.81
CA ALA A 15 -20.42 38.46 -22.71
C ALA A 15 -21.90 37.97 -22.66
N GLN A 16 -22.13 36.79 -22.07
CA GLN A 16 -23.45 36.18 -21.91
C GLN A 16 -23.98 36.41 -20.48
N PRO A 17 -25.31 36.58 -20.30
CA PRO A 17 -25.90 36.77 -18.99
C PRO A 17 -25.76 35.50 -18.13
N VAL A 18 -25.47 35.70 -16.84
CA VAL A 18 -25.43 34.60 -15.85
C VAL A 18 -26.78 34.53 -15.14
N ALA A 19 -27.73 33.84 -15.76
CA ALA A 19 -29.03 33.52 -15.14
C ALA A 19 -29.07 32.05 -14.69
N HIS A 20 -29.75 31.78 -13.57
CA HIS A 20 -29.97 30.41 -13.09
C HIS A 20 -30.70 29.54 -14.13
N GLU A 21 -31.66 30.12 -14.85
CA GLU A 21 -32.35 29.43 -15.93
C GLU A 21 -31.43 29.03 -17.08
N ASP A 22 -30.43 29.84 -17.41
CA ASP A 22 -29.55 29.58 -18.55
C ASP A 22 -28.50 28.52 -18.21
N LEU A 23 -27.99 28.54 -16.96
CA LEU A 23 -27.19 27.43 -16.42
C LEU A 23 -28.00 26.12 -16.36
N ALA A 24 -29.24 26.17 -15.90
CA ALA A 24 -30.11 24.99 -15.83
C ALA A 24 -30.50 24.46 -17.23
N LYS A 25 -30.77 25.34 -18.21
CA LYS A 25 -30.98 24.95 -19.62
C LYS A 25 -29.72 24.32 -20.21
N ALA A 26 -28.55 24.89 -19.94
CA ALA A 26 -27.27 24.37 -20.42
C ALA A 26 -26.91 22.99 -19.82
N GLU A 27 -27.27 22.74 -18.56
CA GLU A 27 -27.16 21.42 -17.93
C GLU A 27 -28.16 20.43 -18.55
N GLN A 28 -29.42 20.82 -18.73
CA GLN A 28 -30.46 19.97 -19.35
C GLN A 28 -30.18 19.57 -20.81
N HIS A 29 -29.52 20.44 -21.57
CA HIS A 29 -29.16 20.17 -22.99
C HIS A 29 -27.69 19.75 -23.16
N ASN A 30 -26.94 19.61 -22.06
CA ASN A 30 -25.52 19.29 -22.05
C ASN A 30 -24.69 20.15 -23.03
N THR A 31 -24.74 21.47 -22.85
CA THR A 31 -23.93 22.44 -23.63
C THR A 31 -22.74 23.00 -22.84
N LEU A 32 -22.38 22.32 -21.74
CA LEU A 32 -21.35 22.75 -20.79
C LEU A 32 -20.01 22.10 -21.11
N PHE A 33 -19.17 22.85 -21.84
CA PHE A 33 -17.85 22.40 -22.29
C PHE A 33 -16.70 23.01 -21.50
N TRP A 34 -15.63 22.24 -21.37
CA TRP A 34 -14.41 22.58 -20.64
C TRP A 34 -13.19 22.55 -21.55
N ARG A 35 -12.11 23.18 -21.06
CA ARG A 35 -10.74 22.93 -21.50
C ARG A 35 -9.91 22.41 -20.34
N VAL A 36 -8.86 21.67 -20.65
CA VAL A 36 -7.83 21.28 -19.69
C VAL A 36 -6.54 22.01 -20.05
N LEU A 37 -6.04 22.82 -19.13
CA LEU A 37 -4.65 23.28 -19.13
C LEU A 37 -3.82 22.23 -18.39
N SER A 38 -2.81 21.69 -19.05
CA SER A 38 -1.77 20.89 -18.40
C SER A 38 -0.49 21.72 -18.30
N VAL A 39 0.11 21.79 -17.12
CA VAL A 39 1.44 22.41 -16.94
C VAL A 39 2.37 21.36 -16.36
N ARG A 40 3.29 20.86 -17.19
CA ARG A 40 3.98 19.58 -16.97
C ARG A 40 5.47 19.62 -17.30
N THR A 41 6.22 18.74 -16.68
CA THR A 41 7.64 18.46 -16.96
C THR A 41 7.98 17.06 -16.48
N ASN A 42 9.09 16.45 -16.90
CA ASN A 42 9.47 15.12 -16.41
C ASN A 42 9.99 15.19 -14.97
N GLY A 43 9.07 15.18 -14.01
CA GLY A 43 9.36 15.35 -12.59
C GLY A 43 10.30 14.28 -12.06
N LEU A 44 10.04 13.01 -12.39
CA LEU A 44 10.92 11.91 -12.02
C LEU A 44 12.35 12.12 -12.52
N ALA A 45 12.55 12.42 -13.81
CA ALA A 45 13.88 12.69 -14.35
C ALA A 45 14.51 13.97 -13.74
N TYR A 46 13.72 15.00 -13.45
CA TYR A 46 14.19 16.20 -12.76
C TYR A 46 14.62 15.92 -11.32
N LEU A 47 13.96 15.04 -10.59
CA LEU A 47 14.33 14.69 -9.20
C LEU A 47 15.58 13.79 -9.11
N GLN A 48 16.13 13.29 -10.23
CA GLN A 48 17.37 12.49 -10.24
C GLN A 48 18.59 13.32 -9.81
N SER A 49 18.86 13.32 -8.50
CA SER A 49 19.90 14.14 -7.84
C SER A 49 21.05 13.30 -7.27
N PRO A 50 22.29 13.84 -7.20
CA PRO A 50 23.42 13.12 -6.65
C PRO A 50 23.41 13.03 -5.11
N SER A 51 22.74 13.98 -4.43
CA SER A 51 22.64 14.07 -2.96
C SER A 51 21.21 14.35 -2.48
N ILE A 52 20.94 14.11 -1.19
CA ILE A 52 19.66 14.44 -0.54
C ILE A 52 19.42 15.96 -0.52
N ALA A 53 20.46 16.76 -0.30
CA ALA A 53 20.35 18.21 -0.32
C ALA A 53 19.90 18.73 -1.71
N ASP A 54 20.48 18.19 -2.78
CA ASP A 54 20.06 18.51 -4.15
C ASP A 54 18.62 18.07 -4.43
N LEU A 55 18.25 16.86 -4.01
CA LEU A 55 16.88 16.36 -4.10
C LEU A 55 15.89 17.31 -3.42
N ARG A 56 16.15 17.70 -2.15
CA ARG A 56 15.32 18.64 -1.39
C ARG A 56 15.22 20.01 -2.05
N VAL A 57 16.31 20.54 -2.61
CA VAL A 57 16.30 21.80 -3.38
C VAL A 57 15.40 21.68 -4.60
N ARG A 58 15.56 20.62 -5.41
CA ARG A 58 14.75 20.40 -6.62
C ARG A 58 13.27 20.20 -6.29
N GLN A 59 12.94 19.39 -5.28
CA GLN A 59 11.58 19.19 -4.79
C GLN A 59 10.91 20.50 -4.38
N ARG A 60 11.63 21.34 -3.63
CA ARG A 60 11.12 22.64 -3.19
C ARG A 60 10.88 23.58 -4.39
N LEU A 61 11.84 23.71 -5.30
CA LEU A 61 11.72 24.60 -6.46
C LEU A 61 10.54 24.22 -7.37
N ILE A 62 10.38 22.93 -7.71
CA ILE A 62 9.27 22.49 -8.56
C ILE A 62 7.91 22.58 -7.85
N LYS A 63 7.87 22.33 -6.53
CA LYS A 63 6.65 22.52 -5.73
C LYS A 63 6.25 23.99 -5.63
N GLU A 64 7.18 24.88 -5.26
CA GLU A 64 6.95 26.33 -5.20
C GLU A 64 6.41 26.86 -6.54
N ALA A 65 6.95 26.39 -7.67
CA ALA A 65 6.47 26.77 -8.99
C ALA A 65 5.03 26.33 -9.28
N PHE A 66 4.69 25.05 -9.04
CA PHE A 66 3.31 24.57 -9.24
C PHE A 66 2.32 25.22 -8.25
N ASP A 67 2.74 25.46 -7.01
CA ASP A 67 1.92 26.19 -6.02
C ASP A 67 1.66 27.65 -6.47
N HIS A 68 2.66 28.35 -7.00
CA HIS A 68 2.46 29.70 -7.57
C HIS A 68 1.54 29.70 -8.79
N ILE A 69 1.69 28.73 -9.71
CA ILE A 69 0.80 28.59 -10.88
C ILE A 69 -0.64 28.35 -10.43
N GLN A 70 -0.86 27.44 -9.47
CA GLN A 70 -2.18 27.18 -8.92
C GLN A 70 -2.77 28.44 -8.26
N GLN A 71 -2.03 29.09 -7.36
CA GLN A 71 -2.49 30.31 -6.69
C GLN A 71 -2.84 31.41 -7.69
N LYS A 72 -2.02 31.58 -8.74
CA LYS A 72 -2.26 32.55 -9.81
C LYS A 72 -3.55 32.25 -10.57
N LEU A 73 -3.76 31.01 -11.01
CA LEU A 73 -4.97 30.61 -11.75
C LEU A 73 -6.25 30.64 -10.89
N GLU A 74 -6.17 30.20 -9.63
CA GLU A 74 -7.31 30.15 -8.71
C GLU A 74 -7.68 31.55 -8.19
N SER A 75 -6.71 32.44 -7.94
CA SER A 75 -6.98 33.84 -7.52
C SER A 75 -7.68 34.67 -8.61
N LEU A 76 -7.45 34.34 -9.88
CA LEU A 76 -8.14 34.93 -11.03
C LEU A 76 -9.50 34.24 -11.33
N LEU A 77 -9.85 33.18 -10.61
CA LEU A 77 -11.02 32.31 -10.84
C LEU A 77 -11.08 31.68 -12.25
N LEU A 78 -9.95 31.66 -12.98
CA LEU A 78 -9.86 31.19 -14.37
C LEU A 78 -9.82 29.66 -14.47
N ALA A 79 -9.16 29.01 -13.50
CA ALA A 79 -9.04 27.56 -13.46
C ALA A 79 -8.99 27.05 -12.01
N PHE A 80 -9.21 25.76 -11.82
CA PHE A 80 -8.98 25.08 -10.55
C PHE A 80 -8.22 23.77 -10.75
N GLU A 81 -7.34 23.42 -9.80
CA GLU A 81 -6.59 22.16 -9.90
C GLU A 81 -7.49 20.93 -9.69
N VAL A 82 -7.40 19.99 -10.64
CA VAL A 82 -8.14 18.72 -10.59
C VAL A 82 -7.26 17.53 -10.29
N TYR A 83 -5.97 17.61 -10.65
CA TYR A 83 -4.96 16.58 -10.44
C TYR A 83 -3.58 17.22 -10.41
N ARG A 84 -2.68 16.68 -9.58
CA ARG A 84 -1.24 16.91 -9.67
C ARG A 84 -0.50 15.61 -9.36
N ASP A 85 0.62 15.37 -10.02
CA ASP A 85 1.64 14.41 -9.58
C ASP A 85 3.02 15.03 -9.73
N GLU A 86 4.08 14.24 -9.57
CA GLU A 86 5.45 14.72 -9.67
C GLU A 86 5.76 15.37 -11.04
N ASN A 87 5.03 14.97 -12.09
CA ASN A 87 5.19 15.46 -13.46
C ASN A 87 4.32 16.68 -13.78
N GLY A 88 3.56 17.21 -12.81
CA GLY A 88 2.85 18.47 -12.88
C GLY A 88 1.34 18.39 -12.71
N GLY A 89 0.67 19.50 -13.03
CA GLY A 89 -0.74 19.74 -12.73
C GLY A 89 -1.64 19.75 -13.96
N PHE A 90 -2.90 19.34 -13.76
CA PHE A 90 -4.01 19.57 -14.67
C PHE A 90 -5.02 20.51 -14.00
N TYR A 91 -5.44 21.52 -14.75
CA TYR A 91 -6.36 22.57 -14.33
C TYR A 91 -7.55 22.60 -15.28
N LEU A 92 -8.76 22.73 -14.75
CA LEU A 92 -9.98 22.81 -15.56
C LEU A 92 -10.37 24.26 -15.80
N LEU A 93 -10.58 24.63 -17.06
CA LEU A 93 -10.99 25.95 -17.53
C LEU A 93 -12.37 25.87 -18.19
N PRO A 94 -13.16 26.95 -18.19
CA PRO A 94 -14.35 26.99 -19.04
C PRO A 94 -13.91 27.01 -20.50
N ASP A 95 -14.75 26.50 -21.40
CA ASP A 95 -14.59 26.85 -22.80
C ASP A 95 -14.83 28.36 -23.01
N MET A 96 -13.89 29.05 -23.66
CA MET A 96 -13.77 30.50 -23.75
C MET A 96 -13.13 30.91 -25.11
N PRO A 97 -13.24 32.18 -25.55
CA PRO A 97 -12.69 32.62 -26.84
C PRO A 97 -11.16 32.48 -26.92
N CYS A 98 -10.63 32.30 -28.14
CA CYS A 98 -9.21 32.02 -28.35
C CYS A 98 -8.24 33.08 -27.81
N ASP A 99 -8.65 34.35 -27.78
CA ASP A 99 -7.80 35.43 -27.26
C ASP A 99 -7.69 35.39 -25.73
N GLU A 100 -8.70 34.87 -25.02
CA GLU A 100 -8.63 34.70 -23.57
C GLU A 100 -7.68 33.56 -23.17
N PHE A 101 -7.49 32.54 -24.02
CA PHE A 101 -6.43 31.54 -23.77
C PHE A 101 -5.03 32.16 -23.85
N LYS A 102 -4.80 33.14 -24.74
CA LYS A 102 -3.53 33.89 -24.79
C LYS A 102 -3.32 34.73 -23.53
N ASN A 103 -4.40 35.28 -22.96
CA ASN A 103 -4.35 35.97 -21.67
C ASN A 103 -3.93 34.98 -20.56
N VAL A 104 -4.55 33.80 -20.48
CA VAL A 104 -4.15 32.73 -19.54
C VAL A 104 -2.67 32.36 -19.72
N GLU A 105 -2.21 32.11 -20.96
CA GLU A 105 -0.82 31.78 -21.26
C GLU A 105 0.14 32.90 -20.84
N SER A 106 -0.22 34.16 -21.09
CA SER A 106 0.54 35.35 -20.68
C SER A 106 0.68 35.42 -19.15
N GLU A 107 -0.42 35.28 -18.40
CA GLU A 107 -0.46 35.36 -16.94
C GLU A 107 0.40 34.31 -16.23
N ILE A 108 0.63 33.14 -16.85
CA ILE A 108 1.48 32.07 -16.31
C ILE A 108 2.86 31.99 -16.98
N SER A 109 3.12 32.74 -18.05
CA SER A 109 4.36 32.63 -18.85
C SER A 109 5.64 32.81 -18.01
N ALA A 110 5.66 33.82 -17.14
CA ALA A 110 6.76 34.09 -16.21
C ALA A 110 6.93 33.03 -15.10
N LEU A 111 5.94 32.15 -14.91
CA LEU A 111 5.97 31.05 -13.94
C LEU A 111 6.36 29.70 -14.60
N GLN A 112 6.49 29.65 -15.92
CA GLN A 112 6.86 28.43 -16.66
C GLN A 112 8.37 28.14 -16.63
N GLU A 113 9.19 28.98 -16.00
CA GLU A 113 10.62 28.72 -15.82
C GLU A 113 11.01 28.60 -14.35
N VAL A 114 11.69 27.50 -14.02
CA VAL A 114 12.11 27.16 -12.67
C VAL A 114 13.61 26.85 -12.67
N ASP A 115 14.44 27.85 -12.42
CA ASP A 115 15.90 27.69 -12.41
C ASP A 115 16.50 27.18 -13.74
N GLY A 116 15.92 27.61 -14.86
CA GLY A 116 16.23 27.12 -16.20
C GLY A 116 15.46 25.85 -16.61
N LEU A 117 14.76 25.15 -15.70
CA LEU A 117 13.79 24.11 -16.06
C LEU A 117 12.59 24.76 -16.75
N LYS A 118 12.22 24.25 -17.92
CA LYS A 118 11.01 24.70 -18.62
C LYS A 118 9.82 23.79 -18.28
N LEU A 119 8.76 24.38 -17.77
CA LEU A 119 7.45 23.77 -17.61
C LEU A 119 6.67 23.94 -18.92
N THR A 120 6.19 22.85 -19.49
CA THR A 120 5.39 22.87 -20.72
C THR A 120 3.93 23.08 -20.35
N ALA A 121 3.39 24.24 -20.72
CA ALA A 121 1.96 24.52 -20.64
C ALA A 121 1.27 24.20 -21.98
N THR A 122 0.15 23.48 -21.96
CA THR A 122 -0.69 23.21 -23.13
C THR A 122 -2.17 23.19 -22.74
N ILE A 123 -3.02 23.81 -23.57
CA ILE A 123 -4.48 23.82 -23.42
C ILE A 123 -5.10 22.84 -24.43
N SER A 124 -6.14 22.11 -24.03
CA SER A 124 -6.82 21.15 -24.92
C SER A 124 -7.43 21.85 -26.15
N SER A 125 -7.03 21.42 -27.35
CA SER A 125 -7.54 21.97 -28.63
C SER A 125 -9.01 21.63 -28.87
N GLU A 126 -9.49 20.54 -28.28
CA GLU A 126 -10.89 20.10 -28.27
C GLU A 126 -11.66 20.59 -27.03
N GLN A 127 -12.97 20.76 -27.20
CA GLN A 127 -13.94 20.95 -26.12
C GLN A 127 -14.18 19.61 -25.41
N LEU A 128 -14.14 19.63 -24.07
CA LEU A 128 -14.27 18.44 -23.25
C LEU A 128 -15.59 18.44 -22.48
N THR A 129 -16.24 17.28 -22.39
CA THR A 129 -17.54 17.11 -21.72
C THR A 129 -17.39 16.72 -20.24
N SER A 130 -18.47 16.91 -19.47
CA SER A 130 -18.50 16.71 -18.01
C SER A 130 -18.68 15.25 -17.60
N HIS A 131 -19.40 14.48 -18.41
CA HIS A 131 -19.79 13.09 -18.17
C HIS A 131 -19.51 12.23 -19.41
N PRO A 132 -19.03 10.98 -19.28
CA PRO A 132 -18.86 10.04 -20.38
C PRO A 132 -20.17 9.47 -20.98
N LYS A 133 -21.29 10.18 -20.82
CA LYS A 133 -22.57 9.94 -21.55
C LYS A 133 -22.88 11.10 -22.50
N ASP A 134 -22.14 12.20 -22.37
CA ASP A 134 -22.29 13.44 -23.13
C ASP A 134 -21.71 13.26 -24.54
N ALA A 135 -22.31 13.92 -25.54
CA ALA A 135 -21.78 13.89 -26.90
C ALA A 135 -20.49 14.71 -27.01
N GLY A 136 -19.34 14.04 -27.08
CA GLY A 136 -18.02 14.65 -27.18
C GLY A 136 -16.96 13.83 -26.45
N LYS A 137 -15.74 14.33 -26.36
CA LYS A 137 -14.67 13.67 -25.61
C LYS A 137 -14.75 14.04 -24.13
N TYR A 138 -14.71 13.03 -23.28
CA TYR A 138 -14.84 13.21 -21.84
C TYR A 138 -13.53 13.70 -21.20
N VAL A 139 -13.62 14.69 -20.29
CA VAL A 139 -12.45 15.27 -19.59
C VAL A 139 -11.59 14.23 -18.86
N GLY A 140 -12.20 13.20 -18.27
CA GLY A 140 -11.47 12.16 -17.54
C GLY A 140 -10.69 11.22 -18.47
N GLU A 141 -11.25 10.92 -19.64
CA GLU A 141 -10.57 10.16 -20.69
C GLU A 141 -9.38 10.96 -21.24
N TYR A 142 -9.58 12.26 -21.52
CA TYR A 142 -8.51 13.15 -21.97
C TYR A 142 -7.32 13.16 -21.00
N ILE A 143 -7.56 13.40 -19.70
CA ILE A 143 -6.49 13.40 -18.68
C ILE A 143 -5.81 12.03 -18.60
N SER A 144 -6.58 10.93 -18.65
CA SER A 144 -6.03 9.57 -18.61
C SER A 144 -5.12 9.27 -19.81
N GLN A 145 -5.46 9.76 -21.00
CA GLN A 145 -4.59 9.69 -22.19
C GLN A 145 -3.29 10.49 -21.98
N GLN A 146 -3.32 11.64 -21.32
CA GLN A 146 -2.11 12.43 -21.03
C GLN A 146 -1.12 11.71 -20.09
N PHE A 147 -1.56 10.72 -19.30
CA PHE A 147 -0.64 9.92 -18.47
C PHE A 147 0.20 8.92 -19.27
N GLN A 148 -0.27 8.50 -20.45
CA GLN A 148 0.45 7.56 -21.33
C GLN A 148 1.64 8.22 -22.03
N TYR A 149 1.59 9.55 -22.19
CA TYR A 149 2.65 10.36 -22.79
C TYR A 149 3.39 11.14 -21.69
N PRO A 150 4.49 10.59 -21.13
CA PRO A 150 5.26 11.30 -20.14
C PRO A 150 5.84 12.60 -20.74
N PRO A 151 5.79 13.73 -20.03
CA PRO A 151 6.36 14.98 -20.51
C PRO A 151 7.87 14.86 -20.71
N ILE A 152 8.40 15.69 -21.61
CA ILE A 152 9.84 15.78 -21.91
C ILE A 152 10.51 16.68 -20.87
N LEU A 153 11.68 16.28 -20.37
CA LEU A 153 12.54 17.16 -19.59
C LEU A 153 13.18 18.19 -20.53
N SER A 154 12.88 19.47 -20.34
CA SER A 154 13.40 20.55 -21.18
C SER A 154 13.83 21.75 -20.35
N TYR A 155 14.73 22.56 -20.91
CA TYR A 155 15.34 23.71 -20.24
C TYR A 155 15.27 24.94 -21.15
N THR A 156 15.19 26.13 -20.57
CA THR A 156 15.25 27.40 -21.32
C THR A 156 16.67 27.62 -21.83
N LEU A 157 16.83 27.64 -23.15
CA LEU A 157 18.14 27.79 -23.80
C LEU A 157 18.84 29.10 -23.37
N ASN A 158 18.14 30.24 -23.41
CA ASN A 158 18.71 31.54 -23.03
C ASN A 158 19.34 31.50 -21.61
N THR A 159 18.61 30.99 -20.61
CA THR A 159 19.08 30.87 -19.22
C THR A 159 20.28 29.94 -19.07
N VAL A 160 20.39 28.92 -19.92
CA VAL A 160 21.58 28.06 -19.99
C VAL A 160 22.72 28.82 -20.67
N GLU A 161 22.50 29.41 -21.84
CA GLU A 161 23.51 30.17 -22.60
C GLU A 161 24.10 31.33 -21.79
N GLU A 162 23.27 32.12 -21.10
CA GLU A 162 23.69 33.18 -20.16
C GLU A 162 24.57 32.68 -19.00
N ALA A 163 24.49 31.38 -18.66
CA ALA A 163 25.38 30.79 -17.68
C ALA A 163 26.76 30.41 -18.26
N TRP A 164 26.87 30.26 -19.58
CA TRP A 164 28.07 29.81 -20.31
C TRP A 164 28.74 30.91 -21.16
N THR A 165 28.14 32.10 -21.27
CA THR A 165 28.74 33.27 -21.94
C THR A 165 29.85 33.97 -21.13
N ASP A 166 30.07 33.58 -19.87
CA ASP A 166 31.12 34.16 -19.02
C ASP A 166 32.52 33.76 -19.51
N GLN A 167 33.44 34.73 -19.59
CA GLN A 167 34.73 34.60 -20.28
C GLN A 167 35.80 33.86 -19.46
N TYR A 168 35.51 33.49 -18.21
CA TYR A 168 36.47 32.89 -17.28
C TYR A 168 36.65 31.37 -17.44
N ALA A 169 37.12 30.99 -18.63
CA ALA A 169 37.56 29.66 -19.06
C ALA A 169 36.49 28.55 -19.14
N VAL A 170 36.77 27.55 -19.98
CA VAL A 170 35.97 26.31 -20.09
C VAL A 170 36.01 25.59 -18.74
N ARG A 171 34.84 25.45 -18.12
CA ARG A 171 34.63 24.81 -16.83
C ARG A 171 33.78 23.56 -17.01
N ASP A 172 33.98 22.56 -16.17
CA ASP A 172 33.07 21.42 -16.10
C ASP A 172 31.65 21.87 -15.67
N ILE A 173 30.66 21.08 -16.04
CA ILE A 173 29.27 21.30 -15.64
C ILE A 173 29.09 21.08 -14.12
N CYS A 174 28.22 21.88 -13.51
CA CYS A 174 27.83 21.76 -12.10
C CYS A 174 27.13 20.42 -11.87
N THR A 175 27.69 19.58 -11.00
CA THR A 175 27.16 18.23 -10.71
C THR A 175 25.78 18.25 -10.04
N ALA A 176 25.46 19.33 -9.30
CA ALA A 176 24.21 19.52 -8.59
C ALA A 176 23.02 19.87 -9.52
N CYS A 177 23.13 20.89 -10.37
CA CYS A 177 22.05 21.24 -11.31
C CYS A 177 22.14 20.51 -12.65
N ASN A 178 23.34 20.18 -13.13
CA ASN A 178 23.63 19.70 -14.49
C ASN A 178 23.21 20.69 -15.58
N LEU A 179 23.35 22.00 -15.32
CA LEU A 179 23.00 23.09 -16.25
C LEU A 179 24.09 24.16 -16.40
N ARG A 180 24.63 24.66 -15.27
CA ARG A 180 25.54 25.80 -15.21
C ARG A 180 27.00 25.35 -15.07
N PRO A 181 28.00 26.16 -15.45
CA PRO A 181 29.39 25.83 -15.16
C PRO A 181 29.68 25.87 -13.65
N GLN A 182 30.71 25.14 -13.21
CA GLN A 182 31.18 25.17 -11.83
C GLN A 182 31.69 26.58 -11.45
N GLY A 183 31.48 26.98 -10.19
CA GLY A 183 31.80 28.33 -9.70
C GLY A 183 30.85 29.46 -10.15
N TYR A 184 29.95 29.24 -11.10
CA TYR A 184 29.07 30.29 -11.64
C TYR A 184 28.13 30.93 -10.60
N GLY A 185 27.85 32.22 -10.76
CA GLY A 185 26.78 32.94 -10.05
C GLY A 185 27.15 33.47 -8.67
N ALA A 186 28.44 33.63 -8.35
CA ALA A 186 28.88 34.21 -7.07
C ALA A 186 28.43 35.67 -6.92
N GLU A 187 28.43 36.42 -8.01
CA GLU A 187 28.05 37.83 -8.10
C GLU A 187 26.53 38.04 -7.99
N GLN A 188 25.74 37.00 -8.30
CA GLN A 188 24.27 37.00 -8.22
C GLN A 188 23.75 36.77 -6.79
N ILE A 189 24.63 36.38 -5.86
CA ILE A 189 24.27 36.04 -4.47
C ILE A 189 24.78 37.15 -3.56
N THR A 190 23.86 37.88 -2.92
CA THR A 190 24.18 39.06 -2.08
C THR A 190 25.19 38.76 -0.97
N ALA A 191 25.13 37.57 -0.38
CA ALA A 191 26.08 37.13 0.64
C ALA A 191 27.50 36.88 0.09
N TYR A 192 27.63 36.56 -1.19
CA TYR A 192 28.90 36.18 -1.83
C TYR A 192 29.55 37.36 -2.58
N ALA A 193 28.76 38.33 -3.04
CA ALA A 193 29.20 39.46 -3.86
C ALA A 193 30.39 40.27 -3.28
N ARG A 194 30.57 40.30 -1.95
CA ARG A 194 31.72 40.96 -1.30
C ARG A 194 33.04 40.20 -1.42
N ASN A 195 33.00 38.91 -1.76
CA ASN A 195 34.17 38.04 -1.94
C ASN A 195 33.89 36.96 -3.01
N SER A 196 33.37 37.39 -4.16
CA SER A 196 32.89 36.47 -5.21
C SER A 196 33.94 35.47 -5.66
N ARG A 197 35.22 35.88 -5.70
CA ARG A 197 36.36 35.01 -6.03
C ARG A 197 36.49 33.83 -5.07
N TYR A 198 36.46 34.06 -3.76
CA TYR A 198 36.53 32.98 -2.77
C TYR A 198 35.37 32.00 -2.92
N TYR A 199 34.13 32.50 -3.07
CA TYR A 199 32.96 31.64 -3.22
C TYR A 199 32.95 30.87 -4.54
N ARG A 200 33.44 31.47 -5.62
CA ARG A 200 33.67 30.83 -6.92
C ARG A 200 34.68 29.68 -6.81
N GLU A 201 35.88 29.93 -6.27
CA GLU A 201 36.91 28.90 -6.02
C GLU A 201 36.41 27.80 -5.05
N LYS A 202 35.57 28.17 -4.06
CA LYS A 202 34.94 27.24 -3.12
C LYS A 202 33.91 26.34 -3.82
N ALA A 203 33.01 26.88 -4.62
CA ALA A 203 32.02 26.10 -5.37
C ALA A 203 32.67 25.21 -6.45
N GLU A 204 33.73 25.68 -7.10
CA GLU A 204 34.58 24.87 -7.99
C GLU A 204 35.19 23.67 -7.25
N SER A 205 35.76 23.86 -6.05
CA SER A 205 36.32 22.74 -5.27
C SER A 205 35.29 21.65 -4.95
N ARG A 206 34.02 22.06 -4.79
CA ARG A 206 32.84 21.21 -4.55
C ARG A 206 32.21 20.65 -5.83
N LYS A 207 32.72 20.99 -7.02
CA LYS A 207 32.19 20.63 -8.34
C LYS A 207 30.74 21.09 -8.60
N ILE A 208 30.38 22.27 -8.08
CA ILE A 208 29.04 22.88 -8.23
C ILE A 208 29.13 24.37 -8.60
N CYS A 209 28.00 24.99 -8.95
CA CYS A 209 27.89 26.44 -9.08
C CYS A 209 27.49 27.07 -7.73
N CYS A 210 27.76 28.37 -7.57
CA CYS A 210 27.49 29.08 -6.32
C CYS A 210 26.00 29.10 -5.97
N ILE A 211 25.12 29.14 -6.97
CA ILE A 211 23.66 29.08 -6.79
C ILE A 211 23.22 27.75 -6.14
N CYS A 212 23.82 26.63 -6.53
CA CYS A 212 23.54 25.34 -5.90
C CYS A 212 24.13 25.27 -4.49
N MET A 213 25.35 25.77 -4.29
CA MET A 213 26.02 25.81 -2.98
C MET A 213 25.19 26.55 -1.93
N GLU A 214 24.66 27.73 -2.26
CA GLU A 214 23.82 28.51 -1.33
C GLU A 214 22.50 27.79 -1.01
N ARG A 215 21.85 27.20 -2.02
CA ARG A 215 20.59 26.48 -1.81
C ARG A 215 20.76 25.21 -0.98
N GLN A 216 21.86 24.47 -1.16
CA GLN A 216 22.21 23.31 -0.32
C GLN A 216 22.42 23.71 1.14
N ALA A 217 23.16 24.81 1.41
CA ALA A 217 23.35 25.34 2.76
C ALA A 217 22.02 25.71 3.43
N GLY A 218 21.05 26.22 2.66
CA GLY A 218 19.69 26.45 3.13
C GLY A 218 18.97 25.20 3.66
N VAL A 219 19.22 24.01 3.10
CA VAL A 219 18.60 22.75 3.55
C VAL A 219 19.12 22.34 4.93
N ALA A 220 20.44 22.33 5.12
CA ALA A 220 21.05 22.00 6.41
C ALA A 220 20.68 23.02 7.50
N ARG A 221 20.56 24.30 7.14
CA ARG A 221 20.05 25.35 8.04
C ARG A 221 18.60 25.08 8.47
N GLN A 222 17.70 24.83 7.53
CA GLN A 222 16.28 24.54 7.83
C GLN A 222 16.10 23.30 8.70
N TRP A 223 16.96 22.29 8.54
CA TRP A 223 17.01 21.14 9.44
C TRP A 223 17.45 21.57 10.84
N ALA A 224 18.64 22.14 10.99
CA ALA A 224 19.24 22.48 12.28
C ALA A 224 18.40 23.47 13.13
N THR A 225 17.74 24.45 12.50
CA THR A 225 17.00 25.50 13.22
C THR A 225 15.49 25.26 13.36
N GLY A 226 14.96 24.14 12.86
CA GLY A 226 13.49 23.95 12.83
C GLY A 226 12.96 22.52 12.72
N ASN A 227 13.74 21.57 12.22
CA ASN A 227 13.30 20.17 12.07
C ASN A 227 14.23 19.16 12.77
N LEU A 228 15.17 19.64 13.59
CA LEU A 228 16.22 18.83 14.24
C LEU A 228 15.65 17.67 15.08
N ASP A 229 14.58 17.95 15.81
CA ASP A 229 13.85 17.00 16.66
C ASP A 229 12.76 16.19 15.93
N GLN A 230 12.59 16.36 14.61
CA GLN A 230 11.47 15.75 13.87
C GLN A 230 11.92 14.64 12.92
N GLN A 231 12.89 14.93 12.05
CA GLN A 231 13.31 13.99 10.99
C GLN A 231 14.77 14.21 10.60
N THR A 232 15.40 13.14 10.10
CA THR A 232 16.72 13.24 9.48
C THR A 232 16.66 13.82 8.06
N ILE A 233 17.78 14.43 7.63
CA ILE A 233 18.08 14.70 6.22
C ILE A 233 19.35 13.98 5.76
N TRP A 234 19.94 13.14 6.61
CA TRP A 234 21.26 12.53 6.44
C TRP A 234 21.13 11.04 6.11
N ILE A 235 21.63 10.64 4.94
CA ILE A 235 21.55 9.25 4.50
C ILE A 235 22.35 8.29 5.41
N ASP A 236 23.39 8.82 6.08
CA ASP A 236 24.19 8.08 7.04
C ASP A 236 23.47 7.84 8.38
N GLU A 237 22.47 8.64 8.75
CA GLU A 237 21.57 8.38 9.89
C GLU A 237 20.48 7.35 9.54
N VAL A 238 19.96 7.38 8.31
CA VAL A 238 18.98 6.39 7.78
C VAL A 238 19.60 5.00 7.67
N ALA A 239 20.89 4.92 7.35
CA ALA A 239 21.55 3.63 7.10
C ALA A 239 21.47 2.68 8.31
N ASP A 240 21.33 1.37 8.02
CA ASP A 240 21.40 0.30 9.02
C ASP A 240 22.81 0.22 9.66
N VAL A 241 22.98 -0.65 10.66
CA VAL A 241 24.27 -0.91 11.33
C VAL A 241 25.37 -1.49 10.41
N ASN A 242 25.02 -1.85 9.17
CA ASN A 242 25.91 -2.33 8.12
C ASN A 242 26.21 -1.26 7.04
N GLY A 243 25.59 -0.08 7.14
CA GLY A 243 25.72 1.03 6.20
C GLY A 243 24.83 0.95 4.96
N ARG A 244 23.69 0.27 5.04
CA ARG A 244 22.74 0.04 3.95
C ARG A 244 21.42 0.76 4.13
N VAL A 245 20.86 1.19 3.01
CA VAL A 245 19.58 1.91 2.91
C VAL A 245 18.68 1.17 1.93
N ALA A 246 17.38 1.21 2.17
CA ALA A 246 16.36 0.79 1.21
C ALA A 246 15.59 2.01 0.69
N LEU A 247 15.47 2.14 -0.62
CA LEU A 247 14.46 3.00 -1.26
C LEU A 247 13.21 2.15 -1.50
N ILE A 248 12.17 2.40 -0.70
CA ILE A 248 10.86 1.78 -0.90
C ILE A 248 10.14 2.55 -2.01
N THR A 249 9.57 1.82 -2.98
CA THR A 249 8.76 2.38 -4.06
C THR A 249 7.37 1.77 -4.07
N GLY A 250 6.34 2.58 -4.28
CA GLY A 250 4.96 2.12 -4.45
C GLY A 250 4.34 2.72 -5.71
N SER A 251 3.61 1.94 -6.50
CA SER A 251 2.84 2.42 -7.67
C SER A 251 1.45 1.80 -7.76
N TRP A 252 0.51 2.59 -8.28
CA TRP A 252 -0.86 2.20 -8.60
C TRP A 252 -1.08 2.19 -10.11
N ASP A 253 -1.77 1.18 -10.62
CA ASP A 253 -2.28 1.20 -12.00
C ASP A 253 -3.66 1.88 -12.06
N VAL A 254 -3.68 3.18 -11.71
CA VAL A 254 -4.92 3.96 -11.60
C VAL A 254 -5.63 4.07 -12.94
N ASP A 255 -4.89 4.11 -14.04
CA ASP A 255 -5.44 4.38 -15.36
C ASP A 255 -6.19 3.17 -15.93
N VAL A 256 -5.63 1.97 -15.74
CA VAL A 256 -6.33 0.71 -16.04
C VAL A 256 -7.54 0.54 -15.11
N PHE A 257 -7.39 0.84 -13.82
CA PHE A 257 -8.49 0.77 -12.87
C PHE A 257 -9.64 1.70 -13.24
N THR A 258 -9.39 2.98 -13.55
CA THR A 258 -10.43 3.97 -13.88
C THR A 258 -11.13 3.65 -15.21
N ALA A 259 -10.40 3.12 -16.20
CA ALA A 259 -10.98 2.67 -17.47
C ALA A 259 -11.91 1.44 -17.29
N GLN A 260 -11.59 0.54 -16.37
CA GLN A 260 -12.36 -0.68 -16.07
C GLN A 260 -13.33 -0.53 -14.88
N MET A 261 -13.47 0.67 -14.32
CA MET A 261 -14.25 0.90 -13.10
C MET A 261 -15.75 0.93 -13.41
N LEU A 262 -16.38 -0.23 -13.35
CA LEU A 262 -17.83 -0.35 -13.53
C LEU A 262 -18.52 -0.63 -12.19
N TYR A 263 -19.77 -0.14 -12.09
CA TYR A 263 -20.67 -0.33 -10.97
C TYR A 263 -22.09 -0.59 -11.45
N PRO A 264 -22.89 -1.33 -10.67
CA PRO A 264 -24.31 -1.47 -10.95
C PRO A 264 -25.06 -0.13 -10.84
N HIS A 265 -26.06 0.08 -11.69
CA HIS A 265 -26.91 1.28 -11.67
C HIS A 265 -27.97 1.21 -10.56
N SER A 266 -28.24 2.32 -9.86
CA SER A 266 -29.33 2.42 -8.87
C SER A 266 -30.70 2.18 -9.48
N ASP A 267 -30.91 2.68 -10.70
CA ASP A 267 -32.26 2.74 -11.29
C ASP A 267 -32.67 1.40 -11.94
N THR A 268 -31.74 0.46 -12.07
CA THR A 268 -32.01 -0.94 -12.47
C THR A 268 -31.87 -1.93 -11.30
N ALA A 269 -31.64 -1.42 -10.09
CA ALA A 269 -31.65 -2.15 -8.84
C ALA A 269 -33.08 -2.58 -8.50
N SER A 270 -33.33 -3.89 -8.54
CA SER A 270 -34.46 -4.48 -7.83
C SER A 270 -33.96 -4.98 -6.48
N GLU A 271 -34.46 -4.40 -5.39
CA GLU A 271 -34.22 -4.96 -4.05
C GLU A 271 -34.99 -6.28 -3.95
N ARG A 272 -34.24 -7.39 -3.84
CA ARG A 272 -34.78 -8.67 -3.41
C ARG A 272 -34.40 -8.89 -1.97
N SER A 273 -35.32 -9.45 -1.22
CA SER A 273 -35.10 -9.83 0.17
C SER A 273 -35.28 -11.33 0.28
N GLU A 274 -34.27 -11.99 0.83
CA GLU A 274 -34.39 -13.37 1.28
C GLU A 274 -34.36 -13.39 2.82
N TRP A 275 -35.12 -14.33 3.37
CA TRP A 275 -35.12 -14.66 4.78
C TRP A 275 -34.22 -15.87 4.98
N LEU A 276 -33.12 -15.67 5.69
CA LEU A 276 -32.18 -16.71 6.07
C LEU A 276 -32.57 -17.22 7.45
N LEU A 277 -32.90 -18.51 7.53
CA LEU A 277 -33.21 -19.21 8.77
C LEU A 277 -32.04 -20.09 9.15
N THR A 278 -31.37 -19.78 10.25
CA THR A 278 -30.41 -20.68 10.87
C THR A 278 -31.19 -21.81 11.52
N VAL A 279 -30.90 -23.06 11.14
CA VAL A 279 -31.64 -24.24 11.60
C VAL A 279 -30.71 -25.28 12.22
N GLU A 280 -31.21 -25.99 13.22
CA GLU A 280 -30.53 -27.11 13.85
C GLU A 280 -31.28 -28.41 13.49
N PHE A 281 -30.64 -29.28 12.71
CA PHE A 281 -31.16 -30.60 12.36
C PHE A 281 -30.84 -31.61 13.45
N LEU A 282 -31.87 -32.30 13.97
CA LEU A 282 -31.71 -33.35 14.98
C LEU A 282 -31.18 -34.66 14.41
N LYS A 283 -31.36 -34.91 13.09
CA LYS A 283 -30.90 -36.14 12.45
C LYS A 283 -30.59 -35.96 10.97
N GLY A 284 -29.30 -35.89 10.65
CA GLY A 284 -28.78 -35.79 9.28
C GLY A 284 -29.02 -34.41 8.66
N LYS A 285 -28.08 -33.99 7.80
CA LYS A 285 -28.26 -32.80 6.96
C LYS A 285 -28.87 -33.21 5.62
N PRO A 286 -29.80 -32.43 5.04
CA PRO A 286 -30.30 -32.66 3.69
C PRO A 286 -29.23 -32.34 2.64
N HIS A 287 -29.43 -32.80 1.40
CA HIS A 287 -28.60 -32.37 0.27
C HIS A 287 -28.87 -30.90 -0.06
N ASP A 288 -27.88 -30.22 -0.66
CA ASP A 288 -28.07 -28.86 -1.18
C ASP A 288 -29.27 -28.77 -2.14
N GLN A 289 -29.93 -27.62 -2.19
CA GLN A 289 -31.17 -27.36 -2.92
C GLN A 289 -32.41 -28.17 -2.45
N THR A 290 -32.34 -28.91 -1.34
CA THR A 290 -33.53 -29.60 -0.78
C THR A 290 -34.59 -28.57 -0.37
N ARG A 291 -35.82 -28.75 -0.84
CA ARG A 291 -36.95 -27.85 -0.55
C ARG A 291 -37.71 -28.27 0.70
N PHE A 292 -38.08 -27.29 1.51
CA PHE A 292 -38.88 -27.41 2.73
C PHE A 292 -40.06 -26.43 2.66
N ARG A 293 -41.23 -26.82 3.17
CA ARG A 293 -42.43 -25.98 3.13
C ARG A 293 -42.88 -25.57 4.53
N LEU A 294 -42.72 -24.28 4.84
CA LEU A 294 -42.89 -23.70 6.17
C LEU A 294 -44.05 -22.70 6.15
N GLN A 295 -45.15 -23.00 6.85
CA GLN A 295 -46.39 -22.21 6.83
C GLN A 295 -46.83 -21.81 5.39
N ASN A 296 -46.91 -22.82 4.52
CA ASN A 296 -47.24 -22.72 3.08
C ASN A 296 -46.22 -22.01 2.18
N ARG A 297 -45.15 -21.43 2.72
CA ARG A 297 -44.04 -20.78 2.00
C ARG A 297 -42.95 -21.81 1.70
N ASP A 298 -42.28 -21.68 0.56
CA ASP A 298 -41.19 -22.57 0.17
C ASP A 298 -39.83 -22.00 0.59
N PHE A 299 -38.99 -22.86 1.15
CA PHE A 299 -37.62 -22.59 1.56
C PHE A 299 -36.69 -23.63 0.93
N ILE A 300 -35.45 -23.22 0.63
CA ILE A 300 -34.42 -24.06 0.01
C ILE A 300 -33.24 -24.15 0.99
N TRP A 301 -32.72 -25.35 1.20
CA TRP A 301 -31.47 -25.53 1.94
C TRP A 301 -30.27 -25.11 1.10
N ASP A 302 -29.54 -24.10 1.59
CA ASP A 302 -28.23 -23.68 1.10
C ASP A 302 -27.16 -24.38 1.96
N GLY A 303 -26.57 -25.44 1.39
CA GLY A 303 -25.56 -26.25 2.06
C GLY A 303 -24.21 -25.57 2.21
N ILE A 304 -23.97 -24.44 1.55
CA ILE A 304 -22.73 -23.66 1.67
C ILE A 304 -22.86 -22.67 2.84
N ARG A 305 -24.01 -22.00 2.96
CA ARG A 305 -24.31 -21.04 4.04
C ARG A 305 -24.87 -21.68 5.31
N GLU A 306 -25.20 -22.97 5.28
CA GLU A 306 -25.86 -23.75 6.34
C GLU A 306 -27.18 -23.14 6.85
N VAL A 307 -27.99 -22.59 5.94
CA VAL A 307 -29.29 -21.95 6.25
C VAL A 307 -30.40 -22.38 5.31
N LEU A 308 -31.65 -22.24 5.74
CA LEU A 308 -32.79 -22.24 4.82
C LEU A 308 -33.02 -20.83 4.26
N VAL A 309 -33.21 -20.74 2.95
CA VAL A 309 -33.39 -19.50 2.19
C VAL A 309 -34.79 -19.47 1.61
N GLY A 310 -35.54 -18.37 1.79
CA GLY A 310 -36.87 -18.20 1.20
C GLY A 310 -37.23 -16.73 0.99
N SER A 311 -38.20 -16.45 0.11
CA SER A 311 -38.64 -15.08 -0.21
C SER A 311 -39.44 -14.38 0.90
N ASP A 312 -39.91 -15.14 1.89
CA ASP A 312 -41.06 -14.75 2.71
C ASP A 312 -40.93 -15.18 4.20
N LYS A 313 -40.99 -14.23 5.14
CA LYS A 313 -40.71 -14.31 6.61
C LYS A 313 -41.29 -15.46 7.48
N ILE A 314 -42.18 -16.33 7.02
CA ILE A 314 -43.03 -17.17 7.92
C ILE A 314 -43.97 -16.33 8.81
N SER A 315 -43.49 -15.60 9.85
CA SER A 315 -44.35 -14.85 10.78
C SER A 315 -43.73 -13.59 11.41
N ASN A 316 -44.48 -12.86 12.26
CA ASN A 316 -43.96 -11.75 13.05
C ASN A 316 -43.32 -12.14 14.39
N ASP A 317 -43.60 -13.34 14.90
CA ASP A 317 -43.11 -13.84 16.19
C ASP A 317 -41.93 -14.81 16.05
N LYS A 318 -41.20 -15.05 17.15
CA LYS A 318 -40.04 -15.97 17.21
C LYS A 318 -40.48 -17.45 17.16
N ILE A 319 -40.90 -17.91 15.99
CA ILE A 319 -41.31 -19.29 15.77
C ILE A 319 -40.08 -20.20 15.61
N ARG A 320 -39.88 -21.11 16.57
CA ARG A 320 -38.83 -22.15 16.53
C ARG A 320 -39.29 -23.47 15.89
N PHE A 321 -40.55 -23.82 16.12
CA PHE A 321 -41.16 -25.12 15.82
C PHE A 321 -42.42 -24.96 14.98
N LYS A 322 -42.81 -26.00 14.22
CA LYS A 322 -44.06 -26.04 13.44
C LYS A 322 -45.29 -25.83 14.31
N THR A 323 -45.25 -26.37 15.54
CA THR A 323 -46.23 -26.14 16.59
C THR A 323 -45.50 -25.83 17.89
N GLN A 324 -45.76 -24.65 18.49
CA GLN A 324 -45.22 -24.26 19.79
C GLN A 324 -46.19 -24.50 20.95
N THR A 325 -47.42 -24.96 20.69
CA THR A 325 -48.43 -25.25 21.74
C THR A 325 -48.65 -26.75 21.88
N LEU A 326 -48.33 -27.27 23.07
CA LEU A 326 -48.66 -28.61 23.52
C LEU A 326 -50.11 -28.65 23.95
N SER A 327 -50.90 -29.61 23.45
CA SER A 327 -52.28 -29.82 23.90
C SER A 327 -52.27 -30.93 24.95
N ILE A 328 -52.54 -30.56 26.20
CA ILE A 328 -52.40 -31.42 27.38
C ILE A 328 -53.79 -31.81 27.90
N GLN A 329 -54.05 -33.10 28.07
CA GLN A 329 -55.31 -33.61 28.60
C GLN A 329 -55.25 -33.65 30.14
N HIS A 330 -55.23 -32.47 30.78
CA HIS A 330 -55.20 -32.33 32.24
C HIS A 330 -56.19 -31.24 32.71
N PRO A 331 -56.91 -31.42 33.85
CA PRO A 331 -57.93 -30.45 34.30
C PRO A 331 -57.38 -29.07 34.68
N ILE A 332 -56.13 -28.99 35.12
CA ILE A 332 -55.50 -27.74 35.62
C ILE A 332 -54.66 -27.05 34.53
N LEU A 333 -54.10 -27.82 33.60
CA LEU A 333 -53.20 -27.31 32.55
C LEU A 333 -53.57 -27.96 31.21
N SER A 334 -54.44 -27.31 30.46
CA SER A 334 -54.93 -27.80 29.16
C SER A 334 -53.94 -27.59 28.01
N SER A 335 -52.94 -26.75 28.20
CA SER A 335 -51.92 -26.44 27.20
C SER A 335 -50.63 -25.91 27.83
N ALA A 336 -49.50 -26.13 27.16
CA ALA A 336 -48.21 -25.55 27.52
C ALA A 336 -47.47 -25.03 26.27
N THR A 337 -46.60 -24.05 26.46
CA THR A 337 -45.80 -23.39 25.44
C THR A 337 -44.41 -24.02 25.40
N LEU A 338 -44.09 -24.64 24.26
CA LEU A 338 -42.83 -25.31 23.99
C LEU A 338 -41.67 -24.31 23.84
N LYS A 339 -40.65 -24.47 24.69
CA LYS A 339 -39.45 -23.63 24.77
C LYS A 339 -38.29 -24.20 23.95
N ASP A 340 -38.00 -25.49 24.13
CA ASP A 340 -37.04 -26.24 23.31
C ASP A 340 -37.36 -27.75 23.28
N VAL A 341 -36.73 -28.48 22.37
CA VAL A 341 -36.75 -29.95 22.31
C VAL A 341 -35.33 -30.49 22.13
N SER A 342 -34.99 -31.50 22.92
CA SER A 342 -33.77 -32.30 22.77
C SER A 342 -34.10 -33.80 22.67
N GLN A 343 -33.14 -34.62 22.27
CA GLN A 343 -33.29 -36.06 22.19
C GLN A 343 -32.27 -36.76 23.10
N GLN A 344 -32.72 -37.70 23.93
CA GLN A 344 -31.87 -38.52 24.79
C GLN A 344 -32.32 -39.98 24.73
N HIS A 345 -31.38 -40.90 24.52
CA HIS A 345 -31.63 -42.36 24.45
C HIS A 345 -32.74 -42.80 23.48
N GLY A 346 -33.05 -41.96 22.48
CA GLY A 346 -34.12 -42.17 21.49
C GLY A 346 -35.43 -41.45 21.80
N ASP A 347 -35.67 -41.04 23.05
CA ASP A 347 -36.83 -40.26 23.49
C ASP A 347 -36.64 -38.76 23.29
N PHE A 348 -37.75 -38.04 23.09
CA PHE A 348 -37.75 -36.58 23.07
C PHE A 348 -38.05 -36.02 24.45
N LEU A 349 -37.24 -35.03 24.86
CA LEU A 349 -37.44 -34.19 26.03
C LEU A 349 -37.95 -32.83 25.53
N LEU A 350 -39.16 -32.46 25.96
CA LEU A 350 -39.85 -31.24 25.58
C LEU A 350 -39.82 -30.28 26.76
N GLU A 351 -39.02 -29.23 26.64
CA GLU A 351 -38.94 -28.16 27.65
C GLU A 351 -40.07 -27.15 27.41
N VAL A 352 -40.77 -26.75 28.47
CA VAL A 352 -41.92 -25.82 28.41
C VAL A 352 -41.71 -24.59 29.28
N ASN A 353 -42.53 -23.56 29.10
CA ASN A 353 -42.48 -22.34 29.93
C ASN A 353 -43.30 -22.48 31.22
N GLU A 354 -44.31 -23.33 31.23
CA GLU A 354 -45.28 -23.50 32.31
C GLU A 354 -44.80 -24.54 33.34
N ASP A 355 -45.06 -24.28 34.62
CA ASP A 355 -44.69 -25.20 35.70
C ASP A 355 -45.61 -26.44 35.73
N LEU A 356 -45.04 -27.58 35.38
CA LEU A 356 -45.68 -28.90 35.32
C LEU A 356 -45.83 -29.58 36.69
N THR A 357 -45.31 -28.99 37.78
CA THR A 357 -45.54 -29.53 39.14
C THR A 357 -47.03 -29.54 39.52
N VAL A 358 -47.86 -28.73 38.86
CA VAL A 358 -49.33 -28.75 38.97
C VAL A 358 -49.97 -30.04 38.43
N ILE A 359 -49.23 -30.83 37.64
CA ILE A 359 -49.58 -32.19 37.19
C ILE A 359 -48.90 -33.23 38.08
N GLY A 360 -47.66 -32.95 38.50
CA GLY A 360 -46.84 -33.78 39.38
C GLY A 360 -45.67 -34.42 38.64
N VAL A 361 -44.47 -34.36 39.22
CA VAL A 361 -43.27 -34.98 38.64
C VAL A 361 -43.37 -36.51 38.77
N GLY A 362 -43.03 -37.22 37.69
CA GLY A 362 -43.21 -38.67 37.54
C GLY A 362 -44.62 -39.11 37.11
N VAL A 363 -45.56 -38.16 36.92
CA VAL A 363 -46.93 -38.47 36.50
C VAL A 363 -47.01 -38.61 34.98
N ASN A 364 -47.72 -39.65 34.52
CA ASN A 364 -48.04 -39.83 33.11
C ASN A 364 -49.16 -38.86 32.70
N VAL A 365 -48.94 -38.13 31.63
CA VAL A 365 -49.87 -37.14 31.08
C VAL A 365 -50.10 -37.40 29.59
N ARG A 366 -51.33 -37.24 29.12
CA ARG A 366 -51.63 -37.34 27.68
C ARG A 366 -51.42 -36.00 27.00
N CYS A 367 -50.48 -35.95 26.07
CA CYS A 367 -50.30 -34.83 25.16
C CYS A 367 -50.58 -35.25 23.72
N TRP A 368 -51.41 -34.49 23.00
CA TRP A 368 -51.94 -34.85 21.67
C TRP A 368 -52.54 -36.28 21.59
N GLY A 369 -53.11 -36.76 22.70
CA GLY A 369 -53.69 -38.11 22.81
C GLY A 369 -52.68 -39.26 22.93
N GLN A 370 -51.40 -38.96 23.14
CA GLN A 370 -50.32 -39.95 23.38
C GLN A 370 -49.73 -39.77 24.78
N ASP A 371 -49.14 -40.82 25.34
CA ASP A 371 -48.65 -40.81 26.73
C ASP A 371 -47.20 -40.27 26.82
N PHE A 372 -47.03 -39.28 27.70
CA PHE A 372 -45.77 -38.63 28.09
C PHE A 372 -45.62 -38.74 29.62
N VAL A 373 -44.42 -38.53 30.15
CA VAL A 373 -44.18 -38.36 31.61
C VAL A 373 -43.66 -36.96 31.89
N VAL A 374 -44.12 -36.34 32.98
CA VAL A 374 -43.50 -35.13 33.53
C VAL A 374 -42.20 -35.53 34.21
N GLU A 375 -41.05 -35.19 33.61
CA GLU A 375 -39.73 -35.60 34.10
C GLU A 375 -39.15 -34.61 35.12
N SER A 376 -39.48 -33.33 34.96
CA SER A 376 -39.11 -32.25 35.89
C SER A 376 -40.15 -31.12 35.82
N PRO A 377 -40.07 -30.08 36.67
CA PRO A 377 -41.03 -28.97 36.68
C PRO A 377 -41.25 -28.28 35.32
N TYR A 378 -40.32 -28.39 34.36
CA TYR A 378 -40.45 -27.75 33.05
C TYR A 378 -40.20 -28.70 31.88
N VAL A 379 -40.14 -30.03 32.10
CA VAL A 379 -39.79 -30.99 31.04
C VAL A 379 -40.74 -32.19 31.02
N MET A 380 -41.25 -32.53 29.83
CA MET A 380 -41.95 -33.78 29.55
C MET A 380 -41.10 -34.70 28.65
N ARG A 381 -41.13 -36.01 28.91
CA ARG A 381 -40.50 -37.01 28.03
C ARG A 381 -41.55 -37.90 27.34
N THR A 382 -41.32 -38.23 26.07
CA THR A 382 -42.12 -39.22 25.33
C THR A 382 -41.92 -40.61 25.93
N LEU A 383 -43.00 -41.36 26.18
CA LEU A 383 -42.90 -42.74 26.70
C LEU A 383 -42.99 -43.82 25.61
N THR A 384 -43.72 -43.57 24.52
CA THR A 384 -44.05 -44.58 23.51
C THR A 384 -43.53 -44.26 22.12
N PRO A 385 -43.36 -45.27 21.22
CA PRO A 385 -43.09 -45.02 19.80
C PRO A 385 -44.11 -44.09 19.15
N GLU A 386 -45.37 -44.16 19.56
CA GLU A 386 -46.48 -43.34 19.07
C GLU A 386 -46.31 -41.89 19.53
N ALA A 387 -45.95 -41.66 20.79
CA ALA A 387 -45.60 -40.33 21.30
C ALA A 387 -44.40 -39.71 20.56
N ARG A 388 -43.33 -40.48 20.33
CA ARG A 388 -42.16 -40.03 19.54
C ARG A 388 -42.55 -39.67 18.10
N ASN A 389 -43.36 -40.50 17.45
CA ASN A 389 -43.89 -40.20 16.11
C ASN A 389 -44.78 -38.95 16.09
N LYS A 390 -45.56 -38.72 17.16
CA LYS A 390 -46.42 -37.54 17.28
C LYS A 390 -45.62 -36.24 17.42
N VAL A 391 -44.51 -36.26 18.17
CA VAL A 391 -43.55 -35.14 18.24
C VAL A 391 -42.96 -34.85 16.86
N LEU A 392 -42.48 -35.88 16.14
CA LEU A 392 -41.96 -35.74 14.77
C LEU A 392 -42.98 -35.18 13.76
N GLU A 393 -44.26 -35.48 13.93
CA GLU A 393 -45.34 -35.05 13.04
C GLU A 393 -45.82 -33.61 13.32
N ILE A 394 -45.97 -33.25 14.60
CA ILE A 394 -46.61 -32.00 15.04
C ILE A 394 -45.59 -30.89 15.34
N VAL A 395 -44.47 -31.20 16.00
CA VAL A 395 -43.52 -30.21 16.49
C VAL A 395 -42.51 -29.79 15.43
N PHE A 396 -41.93 -30.74 14.72
CA PHE A 396 -40.88 -30.46 13.74
C PHE A 396 -41.44 -30.13 12.37
N TRP A 397 -40.70 -29.31 11.63
CA TRP A 397 -41.10 -28.80 10.32
C TRP A 397 -41.13 -29.87 9.23
N ASP A 398 -40.23 -30.85 9.30
CA ASP A 398 -40.21 -32.01 8.41
C ASP A 398 -40.00 -33.32 9.20
N LYS A 399 -40.52 -34.43 8.67
CA LYS A 399 -40.47 -35.75 9.31
C LYS A 399 -39.21 -36.56 8.93
N LYS A 400 -38.60 -36.29 7.77
CA LYS A 400 -37.39 -36.99 7.29
C LYS A 400 -36.14 -36.33 7.88
N TYR A 401 -36.12 -35.00 7.90
CA TYR A 401 -35.07 -34.16 8.48
C TYR A 401 -35.69 -33.27 9.56
N PRO A 402 -35.95 -33.77 10.78
CA PRO A 402 -36.52 -32.95 11.85
C PRO A 402 -35.54 -31.84 12.27
N PHE A 403 -36.00 -30.58 12.21
CA PHE A 403 -35.20 -29.41 12.57
C PHE A 403 -36.00 -28.35 13.33
N LYS A 404 -35.29 -27.52 14.10
CA LYS A 404 -35.79 -26.30 14.75
C LYS A 404 -35.12 -25.06 14.18
N ILE A 405 -35.83 -23.94 14.16
CA ILE A 405 -35.31 -22.62 13.75
C ILE A 405 -34.65 -21.96 14.97
N CYS A 406 -33.41 -21.54 14.83
CA CYS A 406 -32.61 -20.91 15.89
C CYS A 406 -32.67 -19.38 15.82
N SER A 407 -32.53 -18.83 14.61
CA SER A 407 -32.57 -17.40 14.31
C SER A 407 -33.06 -17.15 12.90
N GLU A 408 -33.64 -15.97 12.68
CA GLU A 408 -34.11 -15.47 11.39
C GLU A 408 -33.41 -14.14 11.10
N ASN A 409 -32.83 -14.00 9.91
CA ASN A 409 -32.21 -12.76 9.43
C ASN A 409 -32.77 -12.40 8.05
N LYS A 410 -33.24 -11.16 7.89
CA LYS A 410 -33.56 -10.61 6.57
C LYS A 410 -32.27 -10.17 5.89
N VAL A 411 -31.97 -10.70 4.71
CA VAL A 411 -30.89 -10.19 3.86
C VAL A 411 -31.51 -9.55 2.63
N SER A 412 -31.40 -8.22 2.55
CA SER A 412 -31.69 -7.47 1.33
C SER A 412 -30.43 -7.46 0.45
N PHE A 413 -30.58 -7.87 -0.79
CA PHE A 413 -29.57 -7.77 -1.84
C PHE A 413 -30.18 -7.17 -3.10
N ILE A 414 -29.32 -6.67 -3.97
CA ILE A 414 -29.75 -5.98 -5.17
C ILE A 414 -29.53 -6.88 -6.38
N THR A 415 -30.59 -7.16 -7.13
CA THR A 415 -30.53 -7.81 -8.45
C THR A 415 -30.67 -6.78 -9.57
N PHE A 416 -29.80 -6.84 -10.56
CA PHE A 416 -29.79 -5.91 -11.69
C PHE A 416 -30.41 -6.55 -12.93
N ASN A 417 -31.43 -5.91 -13.50
CA ASN A 417 -32.16 -6.46 -14.66
C ASN A 417 -31.23 -6.53 -15.89
N ASN A 418 -31.03 -7.71 -16.49
CA ASN A 418 -30.11 -7.92 -17.62
C ASN A 418 -30.49 -7.15 -18.91
N THR A 419 -30.13 -5.87 -18.97
CA THR A 419 -30.21 -5.01 -20.15
C THR A 419 -28.83 -4.44 -20.49
N HIS A 420 -28.49 -4.37 -21.78
CA HIS A 420 -27.15 -4.01 -22.29
C HIS A 420 -26.69 -2.56 -22.01
N SER A 421 -27.38 -1.82 -21.15
CA SER A 421 -27.13 -0.41 -20.80
C SER A 421 -26.99 -0.17 -19.28
N ASN A 422 -26.70 -1.21 -18.49
CA ASN A 422 -26.69 -1.19 -17.03
C ASN A 422 -25.50 -0.48 -16.34
N VAL A 423 -24.61 0.13 -17.12
CA VAL A 423 -23.30 0.58 -16.63
C VAL A 423 -23.21 2.10 -16.63
N GLN A 424 -22.87 2.68 -15.48
CA GLN A 424 -22.50 4.09 -15.41
C GLN A 424 -20.98 4.23 -15.61
N SER A 425 -20.58 4.71 -16.79
CA SER A 425 -19.26 5.28 -17.04
C SER A 425 -19.01 6.48 -16.10
N GLN A 426 -17.79 6.62 -15.57
CA GLN A 426 -17.59 7.44 -14.37
C GLN A 426 -17.70 8.95 -14.59
N SER A 427 -18.48 9.62 -13.74
CA SER A 427 -18.45 11.09 -13.68
C SER A 427 -17.11 11.58 -13.17
N PHE A 428 -16.71 12.78 -13.60
CA PHE A 428 -15.41 13.37 -13.23
C PHE A 428 -15.20 13.50 -11.71
N ALA A 429 -16.28 13.72 -10.96
CA ALA A 429 -16.24 13.76 -9.51
C ALA A 429 -15.87 12.41 -8.85
N ARG A 430 -16.08 11.25 -9.51
CA ARG A 430 -15.59 9.95 -9.00
C ARG A 430 -14.12 9.74 -9.36
N LEU A 431 -13.66 10.12 -10.56
CA LEU A 431 -12.23 10.08 -10.92
C LEU A 431 -11.37 10.91 -9.97
N ARG A 432 -11.77 12.17 -9.71
CA ARG A 432 -11.06 13.03 -8.75
C ARG A 432 -10.99 12.42 -7.35
N ARG A 433 -12.08 11.77 -6.88
CA ARG A 433 -12.10 11.06 -5.61
C ARG A 433 -11.12 9.89 -5.57
N ILE A 434 -10.93 9.15 -6.66
CA ILE A 434 -9.94 8.06 -6.75
C ILE A 434 -8.54 8.64 -6.58
N TRP A 435 -8.18 9.67 -7.36
CA TRP A 435 -6.87 10.34 -7.26
C TRP A 435 -6.61 10.92 -5.86
N GLN A 436 -7.63 11.49 -5.21
CA GLN A 436 -7.54 11.96 -3.83
C GLN A 436 -7.34 10.80 -2.85
N THR A 437 -8.05 9.69 -3.02
CA THR A 437 -7.96 8.52 -2.13
C THR A 437 -6.60 7.84 -2.24
N THR A 438 -6.07 7.65 -3.45
CA THR A 438 -4.75 7.03 -3.67
C THR A 438 -3.60 7.94 -3.25
N ARG A 439 -3.75 9.27 -3.37
CA ARG A 439 -2.81 10.22 -2.76
C ARG A 439 -2.87 10.17 -1.22
N GLN A 440 -4.07 10.20 -0.64
CA GLN A 440 -4.24 10.17 0.82
C GLN A 440 -3.62 8.92 1.42
N PHE A 441 -3.84 7.75 0.82
CA PHE A 441 -3.18 6.49 1.22
C PHE A 441 -1.66 6.66 1.35
N TRP A 442 -1.00 7.30 0.38
CA TRP A 442 0.45 7.52 0.41
C TRP A 442 0.88 8.61 1.38
N GLN A 443 0.08 9.66 1.58
CA GLN A 443 0.34 10.70 2.58
C GLN A 443 0.24 10.13 4.01
N ASP A 444 -0.79 9.33 4.27
CA ASP A 444 -0.95 8.57 5.51
C ASP A 444 0.23 7.60 5.70
N THR A 445 0.65 6.91 4.64
CA THR A 445 1.83 6.01 4.68
C THR A 445 3.09 6.75 5.12
N HIS A 446 3.35 7.97 4.65
CA HIS A 446 4.50 8.77 5.15
C HIS A 446 4.35 9.17 6.62
N ALA A 447 3.14 9.53 7.07
CA ALA A 447 2.89 9.87 8.46
C ALA A 447 3.06 8.66 9.39
N GLU A 448 2.52 7.50 8.98
CA GLU A 448 2.69 6.20 9.66
C GLU A 448 4.18 5.80 9.71
N LEU A 449 4.92 5.97 8.61
CA LEU A 449 6.37 5.72 8.58
C LEU A 449 7.17 6.62 9.53
N ALA A 450 6.82 7.90 9.64
CA ALA A 450 7.51 8.82 10.54
C ALA A 450 7.32 8.45 12.02
N GLN A 451 6.22 7.78 12.37
CA GLN A 451 5.99 7.23 13.72
C GLN A 451 6.67 5.86 13.90
N LEU A 452 6.58 4.98 12.90
CA LEU A 452 7.18 3.64 12.93
C LEU A 452 8.72 3.69 13.01
N LEU A 453 9.32 4.70 12.40
CA LEU A 453 10.78 4.94 12.36
C LEU A 453 11.23 6.05 13.31
N LEU A 454 10.47 6.34 14.38
CA LEU A 454 10.93 7.20 15.47
C LEU A 454 11.99 6.45 16.30
N ASP A 455 13.24 6.90 16.28
CA ASP A 455 14.39 6.21 16.90
C ASP A 455 15.10 7.12 17.91
N ASP A 456 15.52 6.58 19.06
CA ASP A 456 16.33 7.27 20.10
C ASP A 456 17.83 7.29 19.70
N ARG A 457 18.12 7.53 18.42
CA ARG A 457 19.48 7.78 17.89
C ARG A 457 19.94 9.17 18.29
N ARG A 458 20.31 9.32 19.55
CA ARG A 458 20.80 10.57 20.12
C ARG A 458 22.00 11.10 19.33
N ARG A 459 21.92 12.34 18.83
CA ARG A 459 23.06 13.00 18.20
C ARG A 459 24.01 13.52 19.26
N VAL A 460 25.31 13.37 19.06
CA VAL A 460 26.34 13.91 19.95
C VAL A 460 26.68 15.34 19.53
N LEU A 461 26.73 16.25 20.50
CA LEU A 461 27.10 17.66 20.37
C LEU A 461 28.53 17.85 20.90
N LEU A 462 29.35 18.59 20.16
CA LEU A 462 30.76 18.84 20.49
C LEU A 462 31.00 20.35 20.62
N TYR A 463 31.35 20.79 21.83
CA TYR A 463 31.65 22.19 22.14
C TYR A 463 33.16 22.41 22.20
N LEU A 464 33.61 23.46 21.51
CA LEU A 464 35.02 23.83 21.40
C LEU A 464 35.36 25.01 22.32
N ASP A 465 36.62 25.11 22.72
CA ASP A 465 37.15 26.23 23.52
C ASP A 465 37.05 27.59 22.81
N GLN A 466 37.08 27.57 21.47
CA GLN A 466 37.09 28.75 20.60
C GLN A 466 36.25 28.48 19.35
N GLU A 467 35.57 29.50 18.84
CA GLU A 467 34.76 29.38 17.63
C GLU A 467 35.64 28.95 16.42
N PRO A 468 35.24 27.92 15.67
CA PRO A 468 35.98 27.44 14.53
C PRO A 468 35.61 28.22 13.25
N ASP A 469 36.62 28.51 12.42
CA ASP A 469 36.42 29.13 11.10
C ASP A 469 35.87 28.09 10.11
N LEU A 470 34.57 27.84 10.22
CA LEU A 470 33.82 26.86 9.46
C LEU A 470 32.64 27.51 8.75
N GLY A 471 32.32 27.03 7.56
CA GLY A 471 31.07 27.37 6.89
C GLY A 471 29.85 27.02 7.76
N PRO A 472 28.89 27.94 7.94
CA PRO A 472 27.71 27.71 8.76
C PRO A 472 26.84 26.61 8.14
N PHE A 473 26.35 25.69 8.98
CA PHE A 473 25.53 24.53 8.59
C PHE A 473 26.21 23.59 7.56
N HIS A 474 27.54 23.62 7.48
CA HIS A 474 28.32 22.78 6.56
C HIS A 474 28.73 21.45 7.21
N VAL A 475 28.78 20.38 6.41
CA VAL A 475 29.16 19.01 6.82
C VAL A 475 30.67 18.79 6.72
N TYR A 476 31.27 18.22 7.76
CA TYR A 476 32.69 17.92 7.88
C TYR A 476 32.91 16.48 8.35
N ASP A 477 34.07 15.92 8.04
CA ASP A 477 34.49 14.60 8.51
C ASP A 477 35.40 14.77 9.72
N LEU A 478 34.97 14.28 10.89
CA LEU A 478 35.80 14.19 12.09
C LEU A 478 36.54 12.85 12.12
N ASP A 479 37.88 12.87 12.15
CA ASP A 479 38.69 11.65 12.22
C ASP A 479 38.73 11.07 13.65
N LEU A 480 38.14 9.89 13.82
CA LEU A 480 38.19 9.11 15.06
C LEU A 480 39.22 7.96 15.00
N GLY A 481 39.96 7.82 13.91
CA GLY A 481 41.05 6.85 13.69
C GLY A 481 40.62 5.67 12.82
N ALA A 482 39.84 4.76 13.40
CA ALA A 482 39.30 3.61 12.64
C ALA A 482 38.10 3.98 11.74
N VAL A 483 37.49 5.14 11.98
CA VAL A 483 36.29 5.62 11.27
C VAL A 483 36.27 7.16 11.29
N THR A 484 35.62 7.74 10.28
CA THR A 484 35.24 9.16 10.27
C THR A 484 33.80 9.31 10.73
N LEU A 485 33.52 10.35 11.51
CA LEU A 485 32.18 10.75 11.93
C LEU A 485 31.75 11.99 11.15
N SER A 486 30.65 11.93 10.42
CA SER A 486 30.04 13.12 9.79
C SER A 486 29.54 14.07 10.88
N VAL A 487 29.93 15.34 10.84
CA VAL A 487 29.48 16.38 11.78
C VAL A 487 29.10 17.68 11.05
N VAL A 488 28.06 18.35 11.51
CA VAL A 488 27.59 19.65 10.97
C VAL A 488 27.99 20.77 11.92
N TRP A 489 28.54 21.86 11.40
CA TRP A 489 28.79 23.06 12.21
C TRP A 489 27.50 23.89 12.37
N TYR A 490 26.94 23.92 13.58
CA TYR A 490 25.84 24.82 13.94
C TYR A 490 26.42 26.04 14.67
N PRO A 491 26.60 27.19 13.99
CA PRO A 491 27.14 28.41 14.61
C PRO A 491 26.19 28.96 15.69
N LEU A 492 26.71 29.78 16.59
CA LEU A 492 25.91 30.45 17.61
C LEU A 492 24.87 31.38 16.97
N GLN A 493 23.61 31.25 17.38
CA GLN A 493 22.48 32.04 16.91
C GLN A 493 22.20 33.23 17.84
N ALA A 494 21.39 34.17 17.36
CA ALA A 494 21.02 35.38 18.11
C ALA A 494 20.16 35.10 19.36
N ASP A 495 19.53 33.93 19.45
CA ASP A 495 18.77 33.46 20.62
C ASP A 495 19.62 32.68 21.65
N GLY A 496 20.92 32.49 21.37
CA GLY A 496 21.85 31.72 22.21
C GLY A 496 21.90 30.22 21.90
N SER A 497 21.13 29.71 20.93
CA SER A 497 21.23 28.33 20.44
C SER A 497 22.47 28.11 19.54
N GLY A 498 22.88 26.87 19.34
CA GLY A 498 24.06 26.53 18.51
C GLY A 498 25.40 26.71 19.24
N GLY A 499 26.46 26.93 18.46
CA GLY A 499 27.85 27.02 18.95
C GLY A 499 28.56 25.67 19.09
N TYR A 500 28.13 24.65 18.33
CA TYR A 500 28.64 23.28 18.43
C TYR A 500 28.70 22.56 17.07
N LEU A 501 29.53 21.51 17.01
CA LEU A 501 29.43 20.48 15.97
C LEU A 501 28.41 19.44 16.41
N ILE A 502 27.51 19.02 15.51
CA ILE A 502 26.50 17.98 15.78
C ILE A 502 26.70 16.78 14.84
N SER A 503 26.65 15.55 15.37
CA SER A 503 26.80 14.33 14.57
C SER A 503 25.67 14.14 13.55
N ALA A 504 26.00 13.57 12.39
CA ALA A 504 25.08 13.31 11.27
C ALA A 504 25.21 11.87 10.69
N ASP A 505 25.69 10.93 11.50
CA ASP A 505 25.81 9.49 11.16
C ASP A 505 24.97 8.63 12.13
N ASN A 506 24.59 7.42 11.69
CA ASN A 506 24.14 6.36 12.59
C ASN A 506 25.28 5.94 13.55
N LEU A 507 25.18 6.38 14.81
CA LEU A 507 26.22 6.16 15.83
C LEU A 507 26.43 4.69 16.19
N ASN A 508 25.43 3.81 16.02
CA ASN A 508 25.58 2.37 16.16
C ASN A 508 26.68 1.83 15.21
N THR A 509 26.72 2.35 13.97
CA THR A 509 27.77 1.99 13.01
C THR A 509 29.14 2.54 13.41
N VAL A 510 29.18 3.72 14.02
CA VAL A 510 30.41 4.39 14.47
C VAL A 510 31.00 3.64 15.67
N ALA A 511 30.20 3.38 16.71
CA ALA A 511 30.58 2.61 17.89
C ALA A 511 31.09 1.20 17.52
N ARG A 512 30.35 0.48 16.67
CA ARG A 512 30.77 -0.83 16.14
C ARG A 512 32.14 -0.80 15.45
N ARG A 513 32.45 0.27 14.71
CA ARG A 513 33.74 0.42 14.01
C ARG A 513 34.89 0.89 14.91
N LEU A 514 34.57 1.53 16.03
CA LEU A 514 35.53 1.86 17.08
C LEU A 514 35.79 0.71 18.06
N GLY A 515 35.07 -0.42 17.91
CA GLY A 515 35.27 -1.62 18.71
C GLY A 515 34.40 -1.75 19.95
N ALA A 516 33.28 -1.01 20.03
CA ALA A 516 32.27 -1.21 21.08
C ALA A 516 31.72 -2.64 21.07
N GLU A 517 31.30 -3.13 22.24
CA GLU A 517 30.65 -4.43 22.37
C GLU A 517 29.24 -4.43 21.73
N ARG A 518 28.72 -5.64 21.48
CA ARG A 518 27.52 -5.84 20.65
C ARG A 518 26.25 -5.30 21.29
N ASP A 519 26.10 -5.56 22.57
CA ASP A 519 25.05 -5.01 23.43
C ASP A 519 25.05 -3.48 23.46
N ILE A 520 26.22 -2.84 23.37
CA ILE A 520 26.35 -1.38 23.26
C ILE A 520 25.88 -0.91 21.89
N TYR A 521 26.45 -1.42 20.79
CA TYR A 521 26.16 -0.88 19.46
C TYR A 521 24.81 -1.30 18.87
N GLU A 522 24.12 -2.31 19.40
CA GLU A 522 22.77 -2.67 18.96
C GLU A 522 21.68 -1.74 19.52
N HIS A 523 21.99 -0.92 20.54
CA HIS A 523 21.05 0.03 21.14
C HIS A 523 21.47 1.49 20.88
N ALA A 524 20.54 2.28 20.34
CA ALA A 524 20.81 3.64 19.85
C ALA A 524 21.34 4.60 20.94
N ALA A 525 20.65 4.68 22.08
CA ALA A 525 21.09 5.49 23.22
C ALA A 525 22.44 5.04 23.80
N SER A 526 22.65 3.72 23.95
CA SER A 526 23.90 3.15 24.46
C SER A 526 25.09 3.45 23.54
N ALA A 527 24.91 3.37 22.22
CA ALA A 527 25.93 3.71 21.25
C ALA A 527 26.32 5.20 21.31
N ALA A 528 25.35 6.10 21.55
CA ALA A 528 25.60 7.53 21.69
C ALA A 528 26.36 7.87 22.99
N ILE A 529 25.91 7.35 24.13
CA ILE A 529 26.57 7.53 25.45
C ILE A 529 28.01 6.99 25.40
N TRP A 530 28.20 5.78 24.86
CA TRP A 530 29.52 5.19 24.72
C TRP A 530 30.45 6.01 23.80
N LEU A 531 29.92 6.53 22.69
CA LEU A 531 30.69 7.40 21.80
C LEU A 531 31.08 8.71 22.51
N GLU A 532 30.19 9.26 23.33
CA GLU A 532 30.48 10.42 24.16
C GLU A 532 31.65 10.17 25.13
N GLU A 533 31.59 9.08 25.89
CA GLU A 533 32.67 8.65 26.79
C GLU A 533 33.99 8.43 26.03
N TYR A 534 33.95 7.77 24.86
CA TYR A 534 35.11 7.59 24.00
C TYR A 534 35.72 8.94 23.58
N LEU A 535 34.89 9.91 23.18
CA LEU A 535 35.36 11.24 22.76
C LEU A 535 36.00 12.01 23.92
N GLN A 536 35.39 11.97 25.11
CA GLN A 536 35.95 12.56 26.32
C GLN A 536 37.31 11.92 26.68
N GLN A 537 37.39 10.58 26.69
CA GLN A 537 38.63 9.85 27.01
C GLN A 537 39.75 10.13 26.00
N GLN A 538 39.45 10.13 24.70
CA GLN A 538 40.48 10.28 23.66
C GLN A 538 40.95 11.72 23.46
N PHE A 539 40.03 12.70 23.49
CA PHE A 539 40.29 14.08 23.04
C PHE A 539 40.20 15.15 24.12
N MET A 540 39.56 14.89 25.28
CA MET A 540 39.55 15.82 26.42
C MET A 540 40.56 15.43 27.50
N GLN A 541 40.57 14.15 27.88
CA GLN A 541 41.49 13.59 28.88
C GLN A 541 42.80 13.09 28.24
N GLY A 542 42.68 12.50 27.05
CA GLY A 542 43.79 12.01 26.24
C GLY A 542 44.62 13.11 25.58
N LYS A 543 45.74 12.72 24.96
CA LYS A 543 46.65 13.64 24.25
C LYS A 543 46.38 13.70 22.74
N ARG A 544 45.29 13.11 22.24
CA ARG A 544 44.97 13.11 20.81
C ARG A 544 44.33 14.44 20.41
N GLN A 545 44.81 15.06 19.33
CA GLN A 545 44.17 16.26 18.79
C GLN A 545 42.94 15.88 17.97
N LEU A 546 41.88 16.68 18.04
CA LEU A 546 40.77 16.61 17.08
C LEU A 546 41.31 16.93 15.68
N ILE A 547 40.94 16.11 14.70
CA ILE A 547 41.27 16.35 13.29
C ILE A 547 39.97 16.41 12.50
N LEU A 548 39.66 17.58 11.95
CA LEU A 548 38.46 17.81 11.16
C LEU A 548 38.84 18.14 9.71
N HIS A 549 38.24 17.43 8.77
CA HIS A 549 38.46 17.59 7.34
C HIS A 549 37.18 18.08 6.65
N ASN A 550 37.34 18.82 5.55
CA ASN A 550 36.23 19.10 4.65
C ASN A 550 36.20 18.02 3.55
N PRO A 551 35.20 17.12 3.51
CA PRO A 551 35.10 16.06 2.50
C PRO A 551 35.07 16.60 1.06
N GLU A 552 34.59 17.84 0.88
CA GLU A 552 34.47 18.48 -0.43
C GLU A 552 35.69 19.32 -0.85
N ALA A 553 36.74 19.39 -0.01
CA ALA A 553 37.95 20.14 -0.38
C ALA A 553 38.71 19.48 -1.54
N THR A 554 39.59 20.23 -2.22
CA THR A 554 40.54 19.67 -3.19
C THR A 554 41.55 18.74 -2.48
N PRO A 555 42.14 17.73 -3.15
CA PRO A 555 43.00 16.73 -2.50
C PRO A 555 44.10 17.29 -1.59
N GLY A 556 44.77 18.38 -2.00
CA GLY A 556 45.79 19.04 -1.18
C GLY A 556 45.24 19.81 0.03
N LYS A 557 43.98 20.29 -0.03
CA LYS A 557 43.30 20.95 1.10
C LYS A 557 42.55 19.95 2.00
N ARG A 558 42.21 18.74 1.53
CA ARG A 558 41.53 17.70 2.32
C ARG A 558 42.29 17.29 3.58
N GLN A 559 43.63 17.26 3.52
CA GLN A 559 44.45 16.89 4.69
C GLN A 559 44.65 18.04 5.70
N GLN A 560 44.14 19.24 5.43
CA GLN A 560 44.19 20.33 6.40
C GLN A 560 43.28 20.00 7.60
N ASN A 561 43.81 20.10 8.81
CA ASN A 561 43.01 20.05 10.02
C ASN A 561 42.36 21.41 10.28
N LEU A 562 41.03 21.49 10.14
CA LEU A 562 40.26 22.71 10.35
C LEU A 562 40.06 23.06 11.84
N LEU A 563 40.34 22.12 12.75
CA LEU A 563 40.33 22.33 14.20
C LEU A 563 41.73 22.49 14.80
N ALA A 564 42.76 22.72 13.99
CA ALA A 564 44.11 23.00 14.47
C ALA A 564 44.10 24.16 15.50
N GLY A 565 44.63 23.88 16.70
CA GLY A 565 44.67 24.84 17.81
C GLY A 565 43.42 24.91 18.70
N ARG A 566 42.31 24.26 18.33
CA ARG A 566 41.08 24.15 19.14
C ARG A 566 41.07 22.88 19.99
N ARG A 567 40.27 22.88 21.05
CA ARG A 567 40.11 21.77 22.01
C ARG A 567 38.64 21.46 22.24
N LEU A 568 38.31 20.18 22.39
CA LEU A 568 37.03 19.75 22.94
C LEU A 568 36.99 20.15 24.41
N ILE A 569 35.94 20.86 24.83
CA ILE A 569 35.76 21.27 26.24
C ILE A 569 34.53 20.66 26.90
N ARG A 570 33.54 20.26 26.11
CA ARG A 570 32.31 19.62 26.55
C ARG A 570 31.74 18.81 25.40
N THR A 571 31.17 17.67 25.75
CA THR A 571 30.25 16.90 24.91
C THR A 571 28.87 16.92 25.57
N GLU A 572 27.84 16.77 24.76
CA GLU A 572 26.46 16.51 25.22
C GLU A 572 25.79 15.58 24.18
N HIS A 573 24.58 15.08 24.45
CA HIS A 573 23.79 14.36 23.46
C HIS A 573 22.32 14.78 23.47
N GLN A 574 21.66 14.68 22.30
CA GLN A 574 20.25 15.03 22.12
C GLN A 574 19.36 13.96 22.77
N ASP A 575 18.47 14.34 23.69
CA ASP A 575 17.49 13.45 24.35
C ASP A 575 16.18 13.25 23.55
N THR A 576 16.09 13.82 22.34
CA THR A 576 14.89 13.75 21.49
C THR A 576 15.04 12.68 20.41
N ALA A 577 14.12 11.70 20.40
CA ALA A 577 13.97 10.77 19.30
C ALA A 577 13.44 11.48 18.03
N TYR A 578 13.88 11.03 16.86
CA TYR A 578 13.47 11.60 15.56
C TYR A 578 13.26 10.52 14.51
N SER A 579 12.53 10.85 13.44
CA SER A 579 12.30 9.91 12.34
C SER A 579 13.57 9.65 11.52
N ILE A 580 13.96 8.38 11.40
CA ILE A 580 15.03 7.90 10.49
C ILE A 580 14.50 7.53 9.10
N ALA A 581 13.31 8.02 8.73
CA ALA A 581 12.80 7.98 7.36
C ALA A 581 13.11 9.29 6.62
N ILE A 582 13.53 9.22 5.35
CA ILE A 582 13.55 10.40 4.46
C ILE A 582 12.43 10.25 3.42
N PRO A 583 11.30 10.97 3.59
CA PRO A 583 10.19 10.93 2.64
C PRO A 583 10.60 11.61 1.33
N ILE A 584 10.40 10.96 0.17
CA ILE A 584 10.68 11.57 -1.14
C ILE A 584 9.40 12.17 -1.73
N PHE A 585 8.39 11.37 -2.10
CA PHE A 585 7.10 11.88 -2.62
C PHE A 585 5.94 10.93 -2.33
N ALA A 586 4.71 11.47 -2.45
CA ALA A 586 3.44 10.82 -2.15
C ALA A 586 2.35 11.35 -3.10
N GLU A 587 2.33 10.84 -4.32
CA GLU A 587 1.49 11.35 -5.40
C GLU A 587 0.40 10.34 -5.79
N PRO A 588 -0.68 10.72 -6.48
CA PRO A 588 -1.85 9.85 -6.71
C PRO A 588 -1.54 8.48 -7.35
N ARG A 589 -0.41 8.34 -8.05
CA ARG A 589 0.01 7.13 -8.77
C ARG A 589 1.30 6.51 -8.21
N SER A 590 2.05 7.22 -7.35
CA SER A 590 3.46 6.91 -7.07
C SER A 590 3.89 7.32 -5.65
N PHE A 591 4.80 6.54 -5.05
CA PHE A 591 5.36 6.76 -3.72
C PHE A 591 6.85 6.41 -3.69
N MET A 592 7.63 7.21 -2.95
CA MET A 592 9.03 6.90 -2.62
C MET A 592 9.42 7.38 -1.22
N ALA A 593 10.15 6.55 -0.47
CA ALA A 593 10.79 6.89 0.80
C ALA A 593 12.11 6.12 0.99
N LEU A 594 13.10 6.76 1.62
CA LEU A 594 14.33 6.09 2.09
C LEU A 594 14.16 5.67 3.55
N VAL A 595 14.52 4.42 3.84
CA VAL A 595 14.38 3.80 5.16
C VAL A 595 15.61 2.92 5.46
N PRO A 596 15.86 2.57 6.74
CA PRO A 596 16.89 1.59 7.09
C PRO A 596 16.67 0.27 6.37
N ALA A 597 17.75 -0.32 5.84
CA ALA A 597 17.61 -1.57 5.06
C ALA A 597 17.03 -2.71 5.89
N ASP A 598 17.52 -2.90 7.13
CA ASP A 598 17.08 -3.89 8.10
C ASP A 598 15.59 -3.79 8.48
N GLN A 599 14.98 -2.59 8.40
CA GLN A 599 13.56 -2.38 8.72
C GLN A 599 12.63 -2.45 7.49
N SER A 600 13.18 -2.52 6.28
CA SER A 600 12.43 -2.49 5.02
C SER A 600 11.29 -3.52 4.92
N LEU A 601 11.51 -4.77 5.33
CA LEU A 601 10.50 -5.84 5.20
C LEU A 601 9.30 -5.62 6.13
N GLY A 602 9.53 -5.16 7.36
CA GLY A 602 8.45 -4.78 8.26
C GLY A 602 7.61 -3.63 7.70
N ILE A 603 8.27 -2.64 7.10
CA ILE A 603 7.63 -1.52 6.41
C ILE A 603 6.78 -1.99 5.23
N LEU A 604 7.33 -2.87 4.38
CA LEU A 604 6.61 -3.43 3.23
C LEU A 604 5.37 -4.23 3.68
N GLN A 605 5.46 -4.95 4.80
CA GLN A 605 4.34 -5.65 5.42
C GLN A 605 3.28 -4.68 5.98
N GLN A 606 3.66 -3.56 6.60
CA GLN A 606 2.69 -2.54 7.04
C GLN A 606 1.96 -1.88 5.86
N ILE A 607 2.68 -1.55 4.77
CA ILE A 607 2.06 -1.00 3.55
C ILE A 607 1.11 -2.02 2.93
N LYS A 608 1.49 -3.31 2.87
CA LYS A 608 0.61 -4.41 2.45
C LYS A 608 -0.65 -4.47 3.31
N LEU A 609 -0.51 -4.47 4.63
CA LEU A 609 -1.63 -4.52 5.58
C LEU A 609 -2.60 -3.34 5.39
N LYS A 610 -2.06 -2.11 5.26
CA LYS A 610 -2.83 -0.89 4.97
C LYS A 610 -3.61 -1.04 3.65
N TYR A 611 -2.95 -1.52 2.59
CA TYR A 611 -3.57 -1.77 1.28
C TYR A 611 -4.70 -2.82 1.35
N GLU A 612 -4.45 -3.96 1.98
CA GLU A 612 -5.44 -5.03 2.12
C GLU A 612 -6.65 -4.59 2.95
N ARG A 613 -6.43 -3.75 3.96
CA ARG A 613 -7.49 -3.13 4.77
C ARG A 613 -8.30 -2.10 3.97
N GLU A 614 -7.64 -1.13 3.34
CA GLU A 614 -8.31 0.05 2.77
C GLU A 614 -8.83 -0.16 1.35
N MET A 615 -8.14 -1.00 0.55
CA MET A 615 -8.49 -1.29 -0.84
C MET A 615 -9.03 -2.71 -1.05
N GLY A 616 -9.24 -3.49 0.02
CA GLY A 616 -9.62 -4.90 -0.03
C GLY A 616 -10.82 -5.22 -0.92
N LYS A 617 -11.79 -4.31 -1.04
CA LYS A 617 -12.98 -4.45 -1.91
C LYS A 617 -12.69 -4.40 -3.41
N VAL A 618 -11.56 -3.81 -3.83
CA VAL A 618 -11.21 -3.60 -5.25
C VAL A 618 -9.82 -4.11 -5.62
N ARG A 619 -9.14 -4.82 -4.70
CA ARG A 619 -7.80 -5.42 -4.85
C ARG A 619 -7.59 -6.15 -6.19
N ASN A 620 -8.62 -6.85 -6.65
CA ASN A 620 -8.66 -7.61 -7.90
C ASN A 620 -8.45 -6.77 -9.18
N ARG A 621 -8.68 -5.45 -9.11
CA ARG A 621 -8.65 -4.50 -10.24
C ARG A 621 -7.84 -3.22 -9.96
N LEU A 622 -7.52 -2.92 -8.70
CA LEU A 622 -6.56 -1.89 -8.28
C LEU A 622 -5.38 -2.59 -7.57
N PRO A 623 -4.47 -3.23 -8.33
CA PRO A 623 -3.27 -3.85 -7.77
C PRO A 623 -2.31 -2.81 -7.18
N LEU A 624 -1.66 -3.16 -6.08
CA LEU A 624 -0.50 -2.44 -5.58
C LEU A 624 0.79 -3.07 -6.15
N GLN A 625 1.64 -2.22 -6.70
CA GLN A 625 3.02 -2.56 -7.03
C GLN A 625 3.94 -2.00 -5.94
N LEU A 626 4.59 -2.87 -5.19
CA LEU A 626 5.50 -2.51 -4.12
C LEU A 626 6.91 -3.01 -4.43
N SER A 627 7.95 -2.26 -4.09
CA SER A 627 9.34 -2.69 -4.32
C SER A 627 10.34 -2.07 -3.34
N ALA A 628 11.55 -2.65 -3.26
CA ALA A 628 12.68 -2.09 -2.51
C ALA A 628 13.99 -2.12 -3.32
N VAL A 629 14.64 -0.96 -3.49
CA VAL A 629 16.02 -0.88 -4.00
C VAL A 629 16.96 -0.75 -2.80
N TYR A 630 17.79 -1.75 -2.57
CA TYR A 630 18.81 -1.74 -1.53
C TYR A 630 20.13 -1.21 -2.06
N PHE A 631 20.86 -0.44 -1.25
CA PHE A 631 22.16 0.10 -1.64
C PHE A 631 23.02 0.43 -0.42
N SER A 632 24.34 0.49 -0.62
CA SER A 632 25.25 1.11 0.36
C SER A 632 24.96 2.60 0.42
N ARG A 633 24.99 3.23 1.60
CA ARG A 633 24.86 4.70 1.75
C ARG A 633 25.90 5.51 0.95
N ARG A 634 26.99 4.87 0.52
CA ARG A 634 28.03 5.44 -0.36
C ARG A 634 27.70 5.33 -1.87
N THR A 635 26.68 4.57 -2.25
CA THR A 635 26.20 4.52 -3.63
C THR A 635 25.56 5.86 -3.99
N PRO A 636 25.90 6.50 -5.13
CA PRO A 636 25.33 7.79 -5.49
C PRO A 636 23.79 7.75 -5.53
N LEU A 637 23.13 8.69 -4.86
CA LEU A 637 21.66 8.71 -4.73
C LEU A 637 20.96 8.63 -6.08
N ARG A 638 21.53 9.29 -7.11
CA ARG A 638 21.03 9.25 -8.48
C ARG A 638 20.84 7.81 -9.01
N ALA A 639 21.73 6.88 -8.69
CA ALA A 639 21.62 5.49 -9.13
C ALA A 639 20.47 4.75 -8.42
N ALA A 640 20.22 5.05 -7.15
CA ALA A 640 19.07 4.51 -6.41
C ALA A 640 17.75 5.11 -6.91
N LEU A 641 17.69 6.40 -7.19
CA LEU A 641 16.51 7.07 -7.76
C LEU A 641 16.18 6.56 -9.17
N ASP A 642 17.20 6.39 -10.02
CA ASP A 642 17.07 5.82 -11.38
C ASP A 642 16.53 4.38 -11.32
N ALA A 643 17.06 3.56 -10.39
CA ALA A 643 16.55 2.22 -10.11
C ALA A 643 15.09 2.23 -9.61
N GLY A 644 14.76 3.09 -8.65
CA GLY A 644 13.38 3.22 -8.15
C GLY A 644 12.39 3.66 -9.24
N GLN A 645 12.82 4.55 -10.14
CA GLN A 645 12.02 4.98 -11.30
C GLN A 645 11.85 3.88 -12.33
N ALA A 646 12.85 3.00 -12.52
CA ALA A 646 12.68 1.79 -13.32
C ALA A 646 11.64 0.86 -12.69
N MET A 647 11.65 0.68 -11.36
CA MET A 647 10.67 -0.14 -10.64
C MET A 647 9.23 0.38 -10.75
N LEU A 648 9.01 1.70 -10.70
CA LEU A 648 7.67 2.32 -10.87
C LEU A 648 7.09 2.15 -12.29
N LYS A 649 7.89 1.80 -13.31
CA LYS A 649 7.43 1.56 -14.69
C LYS A 649 6.91 0.15 -14.94
N ARG A 650 6.89 -0.72 -13.92
CA ARG A 650 6.32 -2.07 -14.00
C ARG A 650 4.88 -1.98 -14.51
N LYS A 651 4.50 -2.83 -15.46
CA LYS A 651 3.10 -2.97 -15.90
C LYS A 651 2.37 -3.96 -15.00
N THR A 652 1.05 -3.84 -14.90
CA THR A 652 0.20 -4.88 -14.31
C THR A 652 -0.40 -5.76 -15.40
N THR A 653 -0.83 -6.97 -15.06
CA THR A 653 -1.44 -7.89 -16.03
C THR A 653 -2.59 -8.64 -15.39
N THR A 654 -3.80 -8.41 -15.90
CA THR A 654 -4.99 -9.17 -15.53
C THR A 654 -4.83 -10.61 -16.02
N THR A 655 -5.09 -11.59 -15.15
CA THR A 655 -4.90 -13.01 -15.46
C THR A 655 -6.05 -13.85 -14.91
N VAL A 656 -6.27 -15.04 -15.47
CA VAL A 656 -7.35 -15.95 -15.01
C VAL A 656 -6.84 -16.81 -13.86
N TRP A 657 -7.62 -16.85 -12.77
CA TRP A 657 -7.38 -17.65 -11.57
C TRP A 657 -8.57 -18.56 -11.30
N ASN A 658 -8.32 -19.76 -10.77
CA ASN A 658 -9.36 -20.67 -10.34
C ASN A 658 -9.73 -20.37 -8.88
N VAL A 659 -11.02 -20.32 -8.57
CA VAL A 659 -11.53 -20.23 -7.20
C VAL A 659 -11.47 -21.61 -6.57
N ARG A 660 -10.64 -21.76 -5.53
CA ARG A 660 -10.45 -23.01 -4.80
C ARG A 660 -11.37 -23.14 -3.60
N SER A 661 -11.75 -22.03 -2.96
CA SER A 661 -12.74 -22.01 -1.89
C SER A 661 -13.30 -20.61 -1.68
N VAL A 662 -14.53 -20.54 -1.20
CA VAL A 662 -15.19 -19.29 -0.78
C VAL A 662 -15.82 -19.53 0.59
N VAL A 663 -15.46 -18.72 1.57
CA VAL A 663 -15.97 -18.80 2.94
C VAL A 663 -16.53 -17.43 3.34
N GLN A 664 -17.74 -17.39 3.88
CA GLN A 664 -18.39 -16.16 4.35
C GLN A 664 -18.58 -16.23 5.86
N GLY A 665 -18.20 -15.18 6.58
CA GLY A 665 -18.32 -15.14 8.03
C GLY A 665 -17.42 -14.09 8.69
N ALA A 666 -16.98 -14.37 9.90
CA ALA A 666 -15.98 -13.55 10.59
C ALA A 666 -14.61 -13.63 9.87
N LEU A 667 -13.82 -12.57 10.02
CA LEU A 667 -12.43 -12.54 9.58
C LEU A 667 -11.59 -13.61 10.33
N PRO A 668 -10.72 -14.40 9.66
CA PRO A 668 -9.85 -15.36 10.33
C PRO A 668 -8.95 -14.74 11.40
N ALA A 669 -8.76 -15.45 12.52
CA ALA A 669 -8.09 -14.93 13.71
C ALA A 669 -6.62 -14.54 13.49
N ASP A 670 -5.93 -15.24 12.58
CA ASP A 670 -4.56 -14.95 12.13
C ASP A 670 -4.45 -13.68 11.28
N THR A 671 -5.57 -13.15 10.77
CA THR A 671 -5.65 -11.93 9.96
C THR A 671 -6.32 -10.75 10.67
N SER A 672 -6.57 -10.87 11.98
CA SER A 672 -7.31 -9.89 12.81
C SER A 672 -6.82 -8.43 12.67
N ASN A 673 -5.55 -8.23 12.31
CA ASN A 673 -4.97 -6.91 12.12
C ASN A 673 -5.63 -6.10 10.98
N LEU A 674 -6.26 -6.75 9.99
CA LEU A 674 -7.03 -6.07 8.94
C LEU A 674 -8.24 -5.31 9.50
N ALA A 675 -8.82 -5.78 10.62
CA ALA A 675 -9.96 -5.13 11.28
C ALA A 675 -9.56 -3.96 12.21
N GLN A 676 -8.27 -3.69 12.41
CA GLN A 676 -7.85 -2.58 13.26
C GLN A 676 -8.31 -1.23 12.70
N GLY A 677 -9.03 -0.47 13.53
CA GLY A 677 -9.54 0.86 13.19
C GLY A 677 -10.73 0.89 12.23
N THR A 678 -11.36 -0.25 11.91
CA THR A 678 -12.48 -0.28 10.95
C THR A 678 -13.51 -1.37 11.23
N SER A 679 -14.79 -1.05 11.05
CA SER A 679 -15.91 -2.01 11.23
C SER A 679 -16.21 -2.84 9.96
N GLN A 680 -15.60 -2.55 8.81
CA GLN A 680 -16.00 -3.19 7.54
C GLN A 680 -15.70 -4.71 7.46
N PHE A 681 -14.85 -5.24 8.34
CA PHE A 681 -14.49 -6.67 8.42
C PHE A 681 -15.36 -7.48 9.40
N GLN A 682 -16.39 -6.88 10.01
CA GLN A 682 -17.38 -7.61 10.84
C GLN A 682 -18.04 -8.77 10.07
N GLN A 683 -18.14 -8.63 8.74
CA GLN A 683 -18.40 -9.74 7.82
C GLN A 683 -17.37 -9.70 6.70
N THR A 684 -16.82 -10.86 6.35
CA THR A 684 -15.76 -11.04 5.36
C THR A 684 -16.14 -12.19 4.41
N ILE A 685 -15.92 -12.00 3.12
CA ILE A 685 -15.88 -13.08 2.12
C ILE A 685 -14.40 -13.41 1.89
N THR A 686 -13.95 -14.59 2.29
CA THR A 686 -12.58 -15.07 2.05
C THR A 686 -12.58 -15.96 0.82
N ILE A 687 -11.88 -15.54 -0.23
CA ILE A 687 -11.74 -16.29 -1.48
C ILE A 687 -10.30 -16.78 -1.62
N THR A 688 -10.12 -18.10 -1.72
CA THR A 688 -8.82 -18.69 -2.05
C THR A 688 -8.72 -18.88 -3.57
N LEU A 689 -7.73 -18.25 -4.19
CA LEU A 689 -7.46 -18.32 -5.63
C LEU A 689 -6.20 -19.14 -5.89
N GLU A 690 -6.21 -19.97 -6.94
CA GLU A 690 -5.07 -20.78 -7.36
C GLU A 690 -4.74 -20.65 -8.85
N ARG A 691 -3.45 -20.49 -9.15
CA ARG A 691 -2.90 -20.46 -10.51
C ARG A 691 -1.44 -20.92 -10.52
N ASN A 692 -1.10 -21.90 -11.35
CA ASN A 692 0.28 -22.42 -11.52
C ASN A 692 0.98 -22.79 -10.19
N GLY A 693 0.21 -23.30 -9.22
CA GLY A 693 0.68 -23.61 -7.87
C GLY A 693 1.06 -22.39 -7.01
N HIS A 694 0.64 -21.18 -7.39
CA HIS A 694 0.59 -20.01 -6.50
C HIS A 694 -0.82 -19.87 -5.94
N THR A 695 -0.91 -19.37 -4.71
CA THR A 695 -2.18 -19.18 -4.01
C THR A 695 -2.28 -17.74 -3.53
N ILE A 696 -3.42 -17.10 -3.77
CA ILE A 696 -3.77 -15.77 -3.25
C ILE A 696 -5.01 -15.95 -2.36
N VAL A 697 -4.97 -15.40 -1.14
CA VAL A 697 -6.15 -15.34 -0.26
C VAL A 697 -6.67 -13.92 -0.25
N TRP A 698 -7.90 -13.74 -0.74
CA TRP A 698 -8.55 -12.44 -0.85
C TRP A 698 -9.63 -12.31 0.22
N HIS A 699 -9.32 -11.56 1.28
CA HIS A 699 -10.28 -11.19 2.32
C HIS A 699 -11.05 -9.93 1.87
N VAL A 700 -12.29 -10.12 1.44
CA VAL A 700 -13.16 -9.06 0.94
C VAL A 700 -14.07 -8.57 2.08
N PRO A 701 -14.03 -7.29 2.49
CA PRO A 701 -14.99 -6.76 3.44
C PRO A 701 -16.40 -6.79 2.83
N ALA A 702 -17.33 -7.48 3.49
CA ALA A 702 -18.68 -7.72 2.97
C ALA A 702 -19.72 -6.66 3.39
N VAL A 703 -19.34 -5.77 4.31
CA VAL A 703 -20.18 -4.67 4.82
C VAL A 703 -19.53 -3.31 4.61
N MET A 704 -20.32 -2.24 4.78
CA MET A 704 -19.89 -0.85 4.71
C MET A 704 -19.13 -0.44 5.98
N GLY A 705 -18.67 0.83 6.03
CA GLY A 705 -17.89 1.35 7.18
C GLY A 705 -18.66 1.40 8.51
N ASP A 706 -19.98 1.22 8.50
CA ASP A 706 -20.82 1.06 9.69
C ASP A 706 -20.64 -0.34 10.34
N GLY A 707 -20.15 -1.32 9.60
CA GLY A 707 -20.04 -2.72 10.02
C GLY A 707 -21.34 -3.52 9.97
N SER A 708 -22.42 -2.94 9.43
CA SER A 708 -23.75 -3.57 9.41
C SER A 708 -24.44 -3.58 8.05
N THR A 709 -24.25 -2.55 7.22
CA THR A 709 -24.91 -2.47 5.91
C THR A 709 -24.18 -3.38 4.92
N PRO A 710 -24.81 -4.39 4.30
CA PRO A 710 -24.17 -5.22 3.28
C PRO A 710 -23.71 -4.38 2.09
N ASP A 711 -22.46 -4.57 1.67
CA ASP A 711 -21.94 -3.92 0.48
C ASP A 711 -22.41 -4.69 -0.76
N ASN A 712 -23.28 -4.09 -1.56
CA ASN A 712 -23.77 -4.65 -2.83
C ASN A 712 -23.17 -3.94 -4.06
N TRP A 713 -22.21 -3.03 -3.87
CA TRP A 713 -21.75 -2.10 -4.91
C TRP A 713 -20.28 -2.30 -5.28
N TYR A 714 -19.38 -2.46 -4.32
CA TYR A 714 -17.94 -2.37 -4.57
C TYR A 714 -17.22 -3.66 -4.98
N PRO A 715 -17.47 -4.81 -4.32
CA PRO A 715 -16.64 -6.00 -4.50
C PRO A 715 -17.11 -6.86 -5.69
N TYR A 716 -16.89 -6.36 -6.89
CA TYR A 716 -17.13 -7.08 -8.14
C TYR A 716 -15.84 -7.51 -8.82
N VAL A 717 -15.84 -8.72 -9.35
CA VAL A 717 -14.76 -9.32 -10.13
C VAL A 717 -15.27 -9.81 -11.47
N TYR A 718 -14.41 -9.75 -12.48
CA TYR A 718 -14.73 -10.26 -13.81
C TYR A 718 -14.80 -11.79 -13.78
N PHE A 719 -15.96 -12.34 -14.14
CA PHE A 719 -16.21 -13.77 -14.27
C PHE A 719 -15.75 -14.24 -15.67
N LYS A 720 -15.06 -15.38 -15.73
CA LYS A 720 -14.59 -15.96 -16.99
C LYS A 720 -15.41 -17.18 -17.41
N GLN A 721 -15.56 -18.16 -16.54
CA GLN A 721 -16.40 -19.35 -16.75
C GLN A 721 -16.62 -20.12 -15.43
N ASP A 722 -17.65 -20.97 -15.37
CA ASP A 722 -17.86 -21.93 -14.27
C ASP A 722 -17.15 -23.27 -14.53
N ALA A 723 -17.34 -24.22 -13.63
CA ALA A 723 -16.85 -25.61 -13.73
C ALA A 723 -17.40 -26.39 -14.95
N HIS A 724 -18.46 -25.91 -15.60
CA HIS A 724 -19.06 -26.50 -16.79
C HIS A 724 -18.63 -25.78 -18.09
N GLY A 725 -17.81 -24.72 -17.99
CA GLY A 725 -17.38 -23.91 -19.12
C GLY A 725 -18.39 -22.85 -19.56
N ASN A 726 -19.45 -22.59 -18.79
CA ASN A 726 -20.40 -21.52 -19.10
C ASN A 726 -19.74 -20.16 -18.86
N THR A 727 -19.60 -19.33 -19.91
CA THR A 727 -19.02 -17.99 -19.80
C THR A 727 -20.00 -16.94 -19.25
N GLN A 728 -21.26 -17.30 -19.07
CA GLN A 728 -22.26 -16.50 -18.35
C GLN A 728 -22.37 -17.04 -16.91
N PRO A 729 -22.42 -16.17 -15.88
CA PRO A 729 -22.53 -16.58 -14.48
C PRO A 729 -23.96 -17.04 -14.14
N VAL A 730 -24.35 -18.22 -14.65
CA VAL A 730 -25.68 -18.81 -14.45
C VAL A 730 -25.89 -19.17 -12.97
N GLY A 731 -27.08 -18.87 -12.43
CA GLY A 731 -27.42 -19.12 -11.02
C GLY A 731 -26.81 -18.14 -10.01
N ARG A 732 -26.02 -17.16 -10.45
CA ARG A 732 -25.52 -16.04 -9.62
C ARG A 732 -26.56 -14.91 -9.60
N GLN A 733 -26.70 -14.19 -8.49
CA GLN A 733 -27.74 -13.17 -8.30
C GLN A 733 -27.22 -11.76 -8.59
N ARG A 734 -26.03 -11.44 -8.08
CA ARG A 734 -25.40 -10.11 -8.16
C ARG A 734 -24.41 -10.09 -9.31
N VAL A 735 -24.95 -9.97 -10.52
CA VAL A 735 -24.19 -9.95 -11.78
C VAL A 735 -24.65 -8.83 -12.71
N PHE A 736 -23.75 -8.34 -13.55
CA PHE A 736 -24.07 -7.44 -14.67
C PHE A 736 -23.00 -7.57 -15.77
N SER A 737 -23.36 -7.27 -17.02
CA SER A 737 -22.41 -7.23 -18.13
C SER A 737 -21.86 -5.82 -18.33
N ASP A 738 -20.60 -5.72 -18.77
CA ASP A 738 -20.04 -4.48 -19.30
C ASP A 738 -20.49 -4.17 -20.73
N THR A 739 -20.05 -3.02 -21.25
CA THR A 739 -20.36 -2.56 -22.62
C THR A 739 -19.71 -3.39 -23.73
N THR A 740 -18.76 -4.27 -23.38
CA THR A 740 -18.09 -5.20 -24.30
C THR A 740 -18.62 -6.63 -24.20
N GLY A 741 -19.56 -6.89 -23.28
CA GLY A 741 -20.14 -8.20 -23.01
C GLY A 741 -19.40 -9.04 -21.96
N GLY A 742 -18.39 -8.47 -21.28
CA GLY A 742 -17.71 -9.12 -20.16
C GLY A 742 -18.59 -9.14 -18.91
N TRP A 743 -18.68 -10.27 -18.21
CA TRP A 743 -19.50 -10.40 -17.01
C TRP A 743 -18.75 -9.99 -15.74
N LEU A 744 -19.34 -9.11 -14.94
CA LEU A 744 -18.94 -8.87 -13.56
C LEU A 744 -19.88 -9.61 -12.61
N MET A 745 -19.28 -10.24 -11.60
CA MET A 745 -19.95 -10.99 -10.54
C MET A 745 -19.48 -10.47 -9.19
N HIS A 746 -20.41 -10.35 -8.25
CA HIS A 746 -20.08 -9.99 -6.87
C HIS A 746 -19.21 -11.08 -6.22
N ALA A 747 -18.16 -10.70 -5.49
CA ALA A 747 -17.24 -11.64 -4.85
C ALA A 747 -17.96 -12.66 -3.95
N GLY A 748 -18.98 -12.20 -3.20
CA GLY A 748 -19.84 -13.05 -2.37
C GLY A 748 -20.84 -13.95 -3.11
N ASP A 749 -20.82 -13.98 -4.45
CA ASP A 749 -21.56 -14.96 -5.27
C ASP A 749 -20.62 -16.01 -5.91
N ALA A 750 -19.30 -15.84 -5.82
CA ALA A 750 -18.34 -16.81 -6.35
C ALA A 750 -18.48 -18.20 -5.70
N GLN A 751 -18.23 -19.25 -6.48
CA GLN A 751 -18.23 -20.64 -6.03
C GLN A 751 -16.90 -21.34 -6.33
N GLU A 752 -16.67 -22.49 -5.69
CA GLU A 752 -15.54 -23.36 -6.01
C GLU A 752 -15.55 -23.78 -7.49
N ALA A 753 -14.37 -23.87 -8.09
CA ALA A 753 -14.11 -24.11 -9.50
C ALA A 753 -14.59 -23.02 -10.50
N ASP A 754 -15.13 -21.89 -10.04
CA ASP A 754 -15.28 -20.69 -10.89
C ASP A 754 -13.90 -20.20 -11.36
N GLN A 755 -13.82 -19.68 -12.58
CA GLN A 755 -12.67 -18.94 -13.10
C GLN A 755 -12.96 -17.45 -13.13
N ILE A 756 -12.06 -16.66 -12.56
CA ILE A 756 -12.19 -15.19 -12.48
C ILE A 756 -10.93 -14.49 -13.00
N CYS A 757 -11.11 -13.30 -13.55
CA CYS A 757 -10.02 -12.42 -13.93
C CYS A 757 -9.57 -11.57 -12.73
N PHE A 758 -8.30 -11.72 -12.35
CA PHE A 758 -7.68 -11.04 -11.21
C PHE A 758 -6.35 -10.42 -11.64
N THR A 759 -6.13 -9.16 -11.27
CA THR A 759 -4.87 -8.44 -11.47
C THR A 759 -4.10 -8.46 -10.15
N PRO A 760 -3.10 -9.34 -9.98
CA PRO A 760 -2.43 -9.51 -8.69
C PRO A 760 -1.52 -8.33 -8.36
N SER A 761 -1.41 -8.04 -7.07
CA SER A 761 -0.39 -7.14 -6.53
C SER A 761 0.97 -7.82 -6.53
N THR A 762 2.06 -7.05 -6.58
CA THR A 762 3.41 -7.61 -6.76
C THR A 762 4.47 -6.93 -5.89
N PHE A 763 5.46 -7.72 -5.48
CA PHE A 763 6.64 -7.30 -4.73
C PHE A 763 7.93 -7.56 -5.54
N ASP A 764 8.85 -6.60 -5.57
CA ASP A 764 10.16 -6.76 -6.25
C ASP A 764 11.28 -6.16 -5.40
N PHE A 765 12.52 -6.61 -5.61
CA PHE A 765 13.68 -5.99 -4.98
C PHE A 765 14.95 -6.17 -5.81
N GLU A 766 15.91 -5.28 -5.58
CA GLU A 766 17.22 -5.30 -6.21
C GLU A 766 18.28 -4.71 -5.27
N PHE A 767 19.51 -5.22 -5.33
CA PHE A 767 20.62 -4.69 -4.54
C PHE A 767 21.69 -4.09 -5.45
N LEU A 768 21.88 -2.78 -5.33
CA LEU A 768 22.93 -2.05 -6.04
C LEU A 768 24.29 -2.26 -5.36
N ASP A 769 24.81 -3.50 -5.45
CA ASP A 769 26.20 -3.86 -5.15
C ASP A 769 27.19 -3.01 -5.98
N THR A 770 26.75 -2.70 -7.20
CA THR A 770 27.39 -1.90 -8.23
C THR A 770 26.32 -0.99 -8.85
N THR A 771 26.73 0.17 -9.38
CA THR A 771 25.75 1.10 -9.98
C THR A 771 25.14 0.56 -11.26
N SER A 772 25.76 -0.43 -11.92
CA SER A 772 25.26 -1.06 -13.16
C SER A 772 23.98 -1.88 -12.95
N ARG A 773 23.74 -2.46 -11.76
CA ARG A 773 22.52 -3.25 -11.46
C ARG A 773 21.22 -2.54 -11.79
N ARG A 774 21.19 -1.19 -11.71
CA ARG A 774 20.01 -0.40 -12.06
C ARG A 774 19.53 -0.60 -13.50
N PHE A 775 20.40 -1.08 -14.40
CA PHE A 775 20.05 -1.41 -15.79
C PHE A 775 19.50 -2.84 -15.95
N GLU A 776 19.65 -3.71 -14.96
CA GLU A 776 19.00 -5.04 -14.92
C GLU A 776 17.50 -4.92 -14.57
N LEU A 777 17.06 -3.72 -14.14
CA LEU A 777 15.67 -3.38 -13.80
C LEU A 777 14.80 -3.13 -15.04
N HIS A 778 14.78 -4.12 -15.93
CA HIS A 778 13.95 -4.13 -17.13
C HIS A 778 12.78 -5.12 -16.96
N TYR A 779 11.58 -4.71 -17.37
CA TYR A 779 10.38 -5.54 -17.35
C TYR A 779 9.89 -5.78 -18.79
N GLY A 780 9.45 -7.00 -19.08
CA GLY A 780 8.71 -7.33 -20.29
C GLY A 780 7.29 -6.76 -20.27
N ASP A 781 6.55 -6.96 -21.36
CA ASP A 781 5.15 -6.51 -21.48
C ASP A 781 4.19 -7.24 -20.53
N ASP A 782 4.59 -8.39 -19.99
CA ASP A 782 3.90 -9.16 -18.93
C ASP A 782 4.26 -8.70 -17.50
N GLY A 783 5.08 -7.65 -17.37
CA GLY A 783 5.56 -7.13 -16.09
C GLY A 783 6.63 -7.98 -15.40
N ARG A 784 7.18 -9.04 -16.04
CA ARG A 784 8.24 -9.89 -15.49
C ARG A 784 9.65 -9.37 -15.79
N ARG A 785 10.61 -9.68 -14.93
CA ARG A 785 12.04 -9.39 -15.16
C ARG A 785 12.62 -10.33 -16.22
N VAL A 786 13.19 -9.77 -17.28
CA VAL A 786 13.88 -10.55 -18.32
C VAL A 786 15.16 -11.21 -17.77
N SER A 787 15.84 -10.55 -16.83
CA SER A 787 17.10 -10.98 -16.20
C SER A 787 16.94 -11.91 -15.00
N ARG A 788 15.76 -11.95 -14.36
CA ARG A 788 15.51 -12.63 -13.07
C ARG A 788 14.10 -13.21 -13.03
N ARG A 789 13.90 -14.39 -13.65
CA ARG A 789 12.58 -15.03 -13.87
C ARG A 789 11.66 -15.09 -12.63
N THR A 790 12.21 -15.28 -11.43
CA THR A 790 11.47 -15.34 -10.17
C THR A 790 10.81 -14.00 -9.79
N ARG A 791 11.37 -12.87 -10.25
CA ARG A 791 10.94 -11.52 -9.88
C ARG A 791 10.04 -10.89 -10.97
N PRO A 792 9.02 -10.09 -10.61
CA PRO A 792 8.53 -9.86 -9.26
C PRO A 792 7.78 -11.05 -8.66
N PHE A 793 7.78 -11.11 -7.33
CA PHE A 793 6.89 -11.97 -6.54
C PHE A 793 5.46 -11.42 -6.53
N TYR A 794 4.49 -12.23 -6.13
CA TYR A 794 3.18 -11.71 -5.73
C TYR A 794 3.28 -11.01 -4.36
N LEU A 795 2.42 -10.04 -4.06
CA LEU A 795 2.48 -9.31 -2.79
C LEU A 795 2.18 -10.22 -1.58
N GLU A 796 1.36 -11.25 -1.82
CA GLU A 796 1.04 -12.35 -0.90
C GLU A 796 2.26 -13.25 -0.60
N ASP A 797 3.28 -13.25 -1.48
CA ASP A 797 4.51 -14.00 -1.23
C ASP A 797 5.37 -13.38 -0.12
N LEU A 798 5.17 -12.12 0.29
CA LEU A 798 5.89 -11.54 1.44
C LEU A 798 5.71 -12.37 2.72
N ASP A 799 4.46 -12.74 3.02
CA ASP A 799 4.13 -13.53 4.21
C ASP A 799 4.65 -14.98 4.07
N ARG A 800 4.58 -15.53 2.86
CA ARG A 800 5.10 -16.86 2.52
C ARG A 800 6.62 -16.93 2.64
N LEU A 801 7.34 -15.89 2.20
CA LEU A 801 8.79 -15.78 2.25
C LEU A 801 9.29 -15.60 3.69
N GLU A 802 8.56 -14.86 4.54
CA GLU A 802 8.84 -14.83 5.99
C GLU A 802 8.67 -16.22 6.63
N ALA A 803 7.58 -16.94 6.32
CA ALA A 803 7.38 -18.30 6.82
C ALA A 803 8.46 -19.29 6.36
N LEU A 804 8.86 -19.23 5.08
CA LEU A 804 9.98 -20.01 4.53
C LEU A 804 11.30 -19.69 5.21
N TRP A 805 11.55 -18.41 5.51
CA TRP A 805 12.74 -17.98 6.25
C TRP A 805 12.72 -18.47 7.71
N GLY A 806 11.55 -18.48 8.35
CA GLY A 806 11.34 -19.10 9.66
C GLY A 806 11.74 -20.58 9.70
N TYR A 807 11.47 -21.34 8.64
CA TYR A 807 11.96 -22.71 8.50
C TYR A 807 13.48 -22.76 8.26
N LEU A 808 14.01 -22.02 7.29
CA LEU A 808 15.46 -21.99 6.99
C LEU A 808 16.32 -21.59 8.20
N LYS A 809 15.80 -20.76 9.10
CA LYS A 809 16.47 -20.39 10.37
C LYS A 809 16.75 -21.59 11.30
N GLN A 810 16.12 -22.76 11.07
CA GLN A 810 16.44 -24.01 11.78
C GLN A 810 17.73 -24.70 11.29
N LEU A 811 18.25 -24.34 10.11
CA LEU A 811 19.57 -24.76 9.65
C LEU A 811 20.67 -23.81 10.14
N GLN A 812 21.91 -24.31 10.23
CA GLN A 812 23.06 -23.45 10.55
C GLN A 812 23.38 -22.50 9.38
N PRO A 813 23.93 -21.28 9.63
CA PRO A 813 24.11 -20.27 8.57
C PRO A 813 24.94 -20.75 7.36
N ALA A 814 26.06 -21.45 7.60
CA ALA A 814 26.90 -22.01 6.53
C ALA A 814 26.16 -23.07 5.70
N GLN A 815 25.28 -23.82 6.34
CA GLN A 815 24.51 -24.90 5.73
C GLN A 815 23.37 -24.38 4.85
N ARG A 816 22.74 -23.24 5.21
CA ARG A 816 21.78 -22.55 4.35
C ARG A 816 22.41 -22.19 3.00
N TYR A 817 23.61 -21.61 3.03
CA TYR A 817 24.42 -21.35 1.83
C TYR A 817 24.73 -22.63 1.06
N GLN A 818 25.22 -23.68 1.73
CA GLN A 818 25.57 -24.94 1.08
C GLN A 818 24.38 -25.59 0.36
N VAL A 819 23.22 -25.70 1.01
CA VAL A 819 22.01 -26.32 0.45
C VAL A 819 21.53 -25.54 -0.77
N VAL A 820 21.38 -24.22 -0.65
CA VAL A 820 20.87 -23.37 -1.75
C VAL A 820 21.88 -23.33 -2.91
N SER A 821 23.17 -23.17 -2.63
CA SER A 821 24.22 -23.21 -3.66
C SER A 821 24.29 -24.56 -4.38
N THR A 822 24.06 -25.67 -3.68
CA THR A 822 24.02 -27.01 -4.28
C THR A 822 22.83 -27.16 -5.23
N ILE A 823 21.65 -26.64 -4.85
CA ILE A 823 20.45 -26.63 -5.70
C ILE A 823 20.68 -25.79 -6.96
N GLU A 824 21.14 -24.54 -6.83
CA GLU A 824 21.30 -23.65 -7.98
C GLU A 824 22.46 -24.04 -8.90
N ALA A 825 23.59 -24.51 -8.36
CA ALA A 825 24.68 -25.04 -9.18
C ALA A 825 24.25 -26.30 -9.98
N THR A 826 23.37 -27.13 -9.41
CA THR A 826 22.81 -28.29 -10.12
C THR A 826 21.80 -27.85 -11.19
N ARG A 827 20.98 -26.83 -10.90
CA ARG A 827 20.07 -26.23 -11.89
C ARG A 827 20.85 -25.68 -13.09
N GLU A 828 21.91 -24.92 -12.84
CA GLU A 828 22.77 -24.37 -13.90
C GLU A 828 23.46 -25.48 -14.69
N ALA A 829 23.97 -26.52 -14.02
CA ALA A 829 24.60 -27.66 -14.68
C ALA A 829 23.65 -28.48 -15.56
N TRP A 830 22.36 -28.55 -15.23
CA TRP A 830 21.36 -29.37 -15.95
C TRP A 830 20.54 -28.58 -16.99
N HIS A 831 20.31 -27.28 -16.75
CA HIS A 831 19.40 -26.44 -17.54
C HIS A 831 20.02 -25.11 -18.02
N GLY A 832 21.29 -24.84 -17.71
CA GLY A 832 21.96 -23.59 -18.04
C GLY A 832 21.27 -22.39 -17.38
N THR A 833 20.93 -21.37 -18.16
CA THR A 833 20.17 -20.20 -17.68
C THR A 833 18.69 -20.49 -17.39
N ASP A 834 18.18 -21.69 -17.74
CA ASP A 834 16.80 -22.14 -17.51
C ASP A 834 15.73 -21.11 -17.97
N SER A 835 15.98 -20.42 -19.08
CA SER A 835 15.08 -19.38 -19.62
C SER A 835 13.65 -19.88 -19.82
N ASP A 836 13.52 -21.15 -20.22
CA ASP A 836 12.26 -21.74 -20.68
C ASP A 836 11.45 -22.39 -19.54
N GLY A 837 11.98 -22.39 -18.29
CA GLY A 837 11.27 -22.96 -17.14
C GLY A 837 11.34 -24.48 -17.04
N GLN A 838 12.30 -25.14 -17.68
CA GLN A 838 12.40 -26.61 -17.74
C GLN A 838 12.52 -27.21 -16.33
N SER A 839 13.36 -26.61 -15.47
CA SER A 839 13.58 -27.09 -14.09
C SER A 839 12.32 -27.04 -13.21
N LEU A 840 11.31 -26.23 -13.57
CA LEU A 840 10.04 -26.13 -12.84
C LEU A 840 9.16 -27.36 -13.00
N THR A 841 9.36 -28.11 -14.08
CA THR A 841 8.54 -29.28 -14.47
C THR A 841 9.30 -30.61 -14.42
N ASP A 842 10.63 -30.55 -14.24
CA ASP A 842 11.48 -31.74 -14.17
C ASP A 842 11.27 -32.49 -12.83
N PRO A 843 10.75 -33.74 -12.85
CA PRO A 843 10.53 -34.52 -11.63
C PRO A 843 11.83 -35.03 -11.00
N VAL A 844 12.91 -35.20 -11.78
CA VAL A 844 14.23 -35.61 -11.28
C VAL A 844 14.87 -34.45 -10.56
N PHE A 845 14.82 -33.23 -11.11
CA PHE A 845 15.29 -32.03 -10.42
C PHE A 845 14.49 -31.75 -9.15
N ARG A 846 13.15 -31.91 -9.19
CA ARG A 846 12.30 -31.82 -7.99
C ARG A 846 12.70 -32.84 -6.91
N GLN A 847 13.00 -34.08 -7.29
CA GLN A 847 13.45 -35.10 -6.35
C GLN A 847 14.83 -34.75 -5.78
N PHE A 848 15.77 -34.30 -6.61
CA PHE A 848 17.09 -33.82 -6.17
C PHE A 848 16.99 -32.68 -5.15
N VAL A 849 16.11 -31.69 -5.38
CA VAL A 849 15.83 -30.61 -4.41
C VAL A 849 15.30 -31.19 -3.09
N ALA A 850 14.37 -32.15 -3.16
CA ALA A 850 13.81 -32.79 -1.98
C ALA A 850 14.86 -33.59 -1.17
N ASP A 851 15.75 -34.31 -1.85
CA ASP A 851 16.81 -35.10 -1.21
C ASP A 851 17.92 -34.21 -0.65
N THR A 852 18.28 -33.13 -1.34
CA THR A 852 19.25 -32.13 -0.87
C THR A 852 18.76 -31.41 0.38
N LEU A 853 17.47 -31.05 0.43
CA LEU A 853 16.85 -30.49 1.63
C LEU A 853 16.70 -31.53 2.75
N ALA A 854 16.37 -32.79 2.43
CA ALA A 854 16.24 -33.86 3.43
C ALA A 854 17.58 -34.29 4.05
N GLY A 855 18.68 -34.22 3.30
CA GLY A 855 20.03 -34.51 3.76
C GLY A 855 20.64 -33.44 4.67
N ALA A 856 19.94 -32.35 4.94
CA ALA A 856 20.40 -31.30 5.84
C ALA A 856 20.12 -31.63 7.32
N GLU A 857 21.09 -31.34 8.19
CA GLU A 857 21.00 -31.32 9.66
C GLU A 857 19.99 -30.28 10.20
N TRP A 858 18.68 -30.52 10.04
CA TRP A 858 17.63 -29.72 10.66
C TRP A 858 17.63 -29.86 12.19
N ARG A 859 17.33 -28.77 12.91
CA ARG A 859 17.13 -28.81 14.37
C ARG A 859 15.82 -29.52 14.72
N GLY A 860 15.92 -30.69 15.34
CA GLY A 860 14.78 -31.50 15.76
C GLY A 860 13.88 -31.92 14.59
N ASP A 861 12.59 -32.08 14.84
CA ASP A 861 11.63 -32.57 13.84
C ASP A 861 11.15 -31.51 12.83
N ALA A 862 11.86 -30.38 12.70
CA ALA A 862 11.46 -29.26 11.83
C ALA A 862 11.18 -29.67 10.37
N TRP A 863 11.92 -30.65 9.85
CA TRP A 863 11.73 -31.22 8.51
C TRP A 863 10.54 -32.19 8.39
N GLN A 864 10.12 -32.82 9.49
CA GLN A 864 9.03 -33.82 9.47
C GLN A 864 7.64 -33.18 9.36
N SER A 865 7.54 -31.86 9.53
CA SER A 865 6.32 -31.09 9.23
C SER A 865 6.02 -31.13 7.73
N HIS A 866 5.07 -31.98 7.33
CA HIS A 866 4.74 -32.23 5.92
C HIS A 866 4.40 -30.93 5.16
N GLY A 867 3.63 -30.03 5.78
CA GLY A 867 3.26 -28.74 5.19
C GLY A 867 4.42 -27.74 5.06
N ALA A 868 5.50 -27.88 5.85
CA ALA A 868 6.71 -27.08 5.70
C ALA A 868 7.62 -27.65 4.61
N ARG A 869 7.78 -28.98 4.60
CA ARG A 869 8.57 -29.74 3.62
C ARG A 869 8.16 -29.42 2.18
N ASP A 870 6.88 -29.56 1.84
CA ASP A 870 6.42 -29.34 0.46
C ASP A 870 6.62 -27.90 -0.02
N ARG A 871 6.46 -26.92 0.88
CA ARG A 871 6.70 -25.50 0.58
C ARG A 871 8.17 -25.20 0.33
N LEU A 872 9.08 -25.79 1.12
CA LEU A 872 10.54 -25.66 0.92
C LEU A 872 10.98 -26.31 -0.40
N ILE A 873 10.48 -27.50 -0.72
CA ILE A 873 10.76 -28.18 -1.99
C ILE A 873 10.26 -27.35 -3.17
N GLN A 874 9.03 -26.82 -3.10
CA GLN A 874 8.46 -25.99 -4.15
C GLN A 874 9.26 -24.69 -4.36
N ALA A 875 9.66 -24.01 -3.28
CA ALA A 875 10.49 -22.82 -3.34
C ALA A 875 11.88 -23.10 -3.92
N GLY A 876 12.50 -24.24 -3.55
CA GLY A 876 13.78 -24.69 -4.10
C GLY A 876 13.68 -25.01 -5.59
N VAL A 877 12.63 -25.71 -6.02
CA VAL A 877 12.37 -25.97 -7.44
C VAL A 877 12.18 -24.67 -8.23
N ARG A 878 11.54 -23.64 -7.65
CA ARG A 878 11.33 -22.35 -8.33
C ARG A 878 12.56 -21.43 -8.38
N GLY A 879 13.56 -21.65 -7.53
CA GLY A 879 14.71 -20.76 -7.35
C GLY A 879 14.50 -19.67 -6.28
N GLU A 880 13.33 -19.66 -5.64
CA GLU A 880 12.94 -18.63 -4.65
C GLU A 880 13.79 -18.68 -3.38
N LEU A 881 14.40 -19.85 -3.06
CA LEU A 881 15.34 -19.96 -1.94
C LEU A 881 16.63 -19.15 -2.17
N ALA A 882 17.06 -18.98 -3.42
CA ALA A 882 18.23 -18.15 -3.75
C ALA A 882 17.92 -16.67 -3.54
N ASP A 883 16.77 -16.19 -4.03
CA ASP A 883 16.30 -14.82 -3.78
C ASP A 883 16.12 -14.54 -2.28
N LEU A 884 15.57 -15.50 -1.53
CA LEU A 884 15.38 -15.36 -0.08
C LEU A 884 16.71 -15.31 0.68
N LEU A 885 17.71 -16.07 0.24
CA LEU A 885 19.06 -16.06 0.82
C LEU A 885 19.80 -14.75 0.50
N GLU A 886 19.71 -14.28 -0.74
CA GLU A 886 20.20 -12.96 -1.20
C GLU A 886 19.59 -11.86 -0.32
N LEU A 887 18.26 -11.83 -0.20
CA LEU A 887 17.55 -10.85 0.60
C LEU A 887 17.94 -10.88 2.09
N ARG A 888 17.84 -12.04 2.75
CA ARG A 888 18.01 -12.13 4.20
C ARG A 888 19.47 -12.05 4.63
N MET A 889 20.34 -12.88 4.04
CA MET A 889 21.73 -13.02 4.50
C MET A 889 22.69 -12.10 3.75
N GLU A 890 22.48 -11.88 2.45
CA GLU A 890 23.39 -11.03 1.68
C GLU A 890 23.06 -9.55 1.80
N ILE A 891 21.79 -9.15 1.77
CA ILE A 891 21.29 -7.77 1.75
C ILE A 891 20.90 -7.24 3.15
N LEU A 892 20.16 -8.00 3.95
CA LEU A 892 19.73 -7.57 5.30
C LEU A 892 20.72 -7.96 6.41
N LYS A 893 21.69 -8.84 6.12
CA LYS A 893 22.67 -9.39 7.08
C LYS A 893 22.03 -10.10 8.29
N GLU A 894 20.83 -10.64 8.14
CA GLU A 894 20.25 -11.58 9.11
C GLU A 894 21.15 -12.83 9.22
N ARG A 895 21.32 -13.33 10.45
CA ARG A 895 22.19 -14.47 10.79
C ARG A 895 21.38 -15.70 11.18
#